data_AF-A0A8H4VR56-F1
#
_entry.id   AF-A0A8H4VR56-F1
#
_cell.length_a   1.000
_cell.length_b   1.000
_cell.length_c   1.000
_cell.angle_alpha   90.00
_cell.angle_beta   90.00
_cell.angle_gamma   90.00
#
_symmetry.space_group_name_H-M   'P 1'
#
loop_
_entity.id
_entity.type
_entity.pdbx_description
1 polymer ?
#
loop_
_entity_poly.entity_id
_entity_poly.type
_entity_poly.pdbx_seq_one_letter_code
_entity_poly.pdbx_strand_id
1 'polypeptide(L)'
;MKQEKFSAERNVELNRIFSFKGIKETNVRKYEKGRKLNSSISGLTSQSASISSKSYFIMSIQSWQEIAAEKQKQREEKIPEKWRIRAELLPNEETQDIQNWPHSSGFFTLEELSITESTATEVVQNIAKDNGRPQMMQAVCKRASITQQLLNCVTEIYFEEAMKHAEELDQYFAGEGKTVGALHGFPITFKDQFNLKGVDTSVGYISWANKPATEDSTLVTLLSQAGAIPFVKTNIPATLIMGESVNNFFGRTQNPRNRELTTGGSSGGESELVTFRGSFMGVLPRKLCFGIAYGDGRVNCTPSLRRAFDITKKALIVAGHEVIELIPEEHIEAAEIITKMWSADGGVFPVTQVDQEKDVIPSDWKRISDLDKKVTEYYGHPKNHENIIRHLLINSKLSSTPRPKMRVSIGGKGVLQGATILDTKTRVPICYRFSSVPYASPPIGRRRWCKPESLLSTFSYGSDLEPGQFTKPCTPCPQISDFGAIPNTSEDCLKFNIYVPVGKPPAKGWPVLFWIHGGFLQFGSNNTDNPAELIGKTNVKCIVISPGYRLGVFGFLASKRLLNAGVVPNVGFWDQRFALEWTYDNIQYFGGNKENITVGGLSAGAYSAFYQLAYDIGPNCNRQIIRRVLQFSNGCGVEPKSILEAEHHVQDFLKELGIPDSLRDLELSAILHKKSSKDLIQGVSQIKQKFFRPVMDREFISEFLFKDIYDGSFGRRMYDLDIQIMIGDLTQEHYIYAKFYPPKSYEELVDRLAWDYPRYIATAISQPYRNSQKLSSDSDWAQLFGKVYADMQIHSTMRGFIQSISKGLPLSHIHRYKIDWRTESVDQKVPREQGATHATDLSIWIYGNGDSLTVKEEGIIKEWLRPLASFLKGESVKWGTGSVGDVKYLSASGRTEVRTDEVWDEKIQLWDLTKRITRSQKSVPQMAKL
;
A
#
# COMPACT_ATOMS: atom_id res chain seq x y z
N MET A 1 -71.64 -37.09 -2.62
CA MET A 1 -71.64 -38.00 -1.46
C MET A 1 -70.84 -37.35 -0.33
N LYS A 2 -71.45 -37.22 0.85
CA LYS A 2 -70.94 -37.54 2.22
C LYS A 2 -69.46 -37.25 2.54
N GLN A 3 -69.13 -36.40 3.53
CA GLN A 3 -69.12 -36.64 5.01
C GLN A 3 -68.10 -37.72 5.42
N GLU A 4 -67.25 -37.61 6.45
CA GLU A 4 -66.96 -36.63 7.56
C GLU A 4 -65.56 -36.99 8.15
N LYS A 5 -64.87 -36.38 9.14
CA LYS A 5 -65.05 -35.34 10.21
C LYS A 5 -63.61 -34.74 10.48
N PHE A 6 -63.36 -33.51 10.96
CA PHE A 6 -63.30 -33.02 12.37
C PHE A 6 -62.61 -33.95 13.40
N SER A 7 -61.82 -33.52 14.40
CA SER A 7 -61.31 -32.22 14.91
C SER A 7 -60.04 -32.52 15.77
N ALA A 8 -59.21 -31.64 16.36
CA ALA A 8 -59.26 -30.26 16.89
C ALA A 8 -57.78 -29.80 17.15
N GLU A 9 -57.36 -28.56 17.46
CA GLU A 9 -57.96 -27.22 17.58
C GLU A 9 -56.81 -26.15 17.56
N ARG A 10 -57.09 -24.90 17.13
CA ARG A 10 -56.60 -23.56 17.63
C ARG A 10 -55.10 -23.29 17.99
N ASN A 11 -54.53 -22.08 17.89
CA ASN A 11 -54.90 -20.83 17.19
C ASN A 11 -53.67 -19.86 17.10
N VAL A 12 -53.47 -19.26 15.92
CA VAL A 12 -53.56 -17.81 15.61
C VAL A 12 -52.76 -16.75 16.43
N GLU A 13 -51.92 -16.00 15.69
CA GLU A 13 -51.43 -14.60 15.88
C GLU A 13 -50.77 -14.12 17.21
N LEU A 14 -49.60 -13.46 17.12
CA LEU A 14 -49.50 -11.98 16.94
C LEU A 14 -48.06 -11.44 16.77
N ASN A 15 -47.98 -10.17 16.35
CA ASN A 15 -46.78 -9.39 16.01
C ASN A 15 -46.03 -8.76 17.20
N ARG A 16 -44.78 -8.32 16.96
CA ARG A 16 -43.90 -7.48 17.83
C ARG A 16 -43.35 -8.29 19.03
N ILE A 17 -42.26 -7.92 19.73
CA ILE A 17 -41.63 -6.62 20.01
C ILE A 17 -40.10 -6.78 20.09
N PHE A 18 -39.31 -5.84 19.56
CA PHE A 18 -38.01 -5.46 20.17
C PHE A 18 -37.58 -4.03 19.79
N SER A 19 -38.02 -3.04 20.58
CA SER A 19 -37.51 -1.66 20.51
C SER A 19 -37.79 -0.87 21.78
N PHE A 20 -36.82 -0.05 22.19
CA PHE A 20 -36.86 1.07 23.16
C PHE A 20 -36.55 0.87 24.68
N LYS A 21 -35.35 1.39 25.04
CA LYS A 21 -35.00 2.33 26.15
C LYS A 21 -35.24 1.96 27.63
N GLY A 22 -34.12 2.04 28.37
CA GLY A 22 -34.03 2.58 29.75
C GLY A 22 -33.91 1.54 30.88
N ILE A 23 -33.32 1.85 32.05
CA ILE A 23 -32.64 3.09 32.51
C ILE A 23 -31.64 2.75 33.65
N LYS A 24 -30.48 3.45 33.70
CA LYS A 24 -29.54 3.75 34.84
C LYS A 24 -29.10 2.69 35.89
N GLU A 25 -27.78 2.77 36.20
CA GLU A 25 -27.16 2.79 37.58
C GLU A 25 -27.27 1.50 38.47
N THR A 26 -26.31 1.10 39.34
CA THR A 26 -24.96 1.58 39.74
C THR A 26 -24.19 0.47 40.52
N ASN A 27 -22.85 0.52 40.56
CA ASN A 27 -21.99 0.03 41.70
C ASN A 27 -21.97 -1.52 41.98
N VAL A 28 -21.02 -2.17 42.70
CA VAL A 28 -19.70 -1.83 43.32
C VAL A 28 -18.90 -3.11 43.69
N ARG A 29 -17.54 -3.07 43.61
CA ARG A 29 -16.51 -3.95 44.27
C ARG A 29 -16.54 -5.48 43.98
N LYS A 30 -15.42 -6.21 43.78
CA LYS A 30 -14.15 -6.49 44.52
C LYS A 30 -14.24 -7.71 45.49
N TYR A 31 -13.09 -8.33 45.75
CA TYR A 31 -12.80 -9.58 46.50
C TYR A 31 -12.95 -10.89 45.69
N GLU A 32 -11.95 -11.77 45.51
CA GLU A 32 -10.62 -12.03 46.13
C GLU A 32 -10.61 -12.77 47.49
N LYS A 33 -9.84 -13.87 47.57
CA LYS A 33 -9.62 -14.81 48.71
C LYS A 33 -10.87 -15.60 49.16
N GLY A 34 -10.82 -16.90 49.45
CA GLY A 34 -9.73 -17.89 49.45
C GLY A 34 -9.88 -18.91 50.59
N ARG A 35 -9.17 -20.06 50.48
CA ARG A 35 -9.07 -21.19 51.45
C ARG A 35 -10.24 -22.19 51.52
N LYS A 36 -9.84 -23.49 51.51
CA LYS A 36 -10.10 -24.59 52.48
C LYS A 36 -11.50 -24.67 53.12
N LEU A 37 -12.14 -25.84 53.26
CA LEU A 37 -11.58 -27.13 53.72
C LEU A 37 -12.44 -28.34 53.30
N ASN A 38 -11.91 -29.56 53.48
CA ASN A 38 -12.68 -30.81 53.39
C ASN A 38 -13.68 -30.94 54.56
N SER A 39 -14.84 -31.58 54.35
CA SER A 39 -15.10 -32.96 54.81
C SER A 39 -16.58 -33.38 54.71
N SER A 40 -16.82 -34.70 54.73
CA SER A 40 -18.07 -35.38 55.11
C SER A 40 -19.39 -34.97 54.42
N ILE A 41 -19.96 -35.90 53.64
CA ILE A 41 -21.04 -36.77 54.16
C ILE A 41 -20.89 -38.15 53.51
N SER A 42 -21.00 -39.20 54.32
CA SER A 42 -21.01 -40.61 53.92
C SER A 42 -22.40 -41.21 54.16
N GLY A 43 -22.95 -41.96 53.21
CA GLY A 43 -24.22 -42.64 53.43
C GLY A 43 -24.60 -43.65 52.34
N LEU A 44 -24.99 -44.85 52.80
CA LEU A 44 -25.79 -45.85 52.08
C LEU A 44 -25.13 -46.64 50.92
N THR A 45 -24.22 -47.53 51.30
CA THR A 45 -24.33 -48.97 50.94
C THR A 45 -25.72 -49.53 51.28
N SER A 46 -26.27 -50.58 50.68
CA SER A 46 -25.84 -51.46 49.57
C SER A 46 -26.97 -52.44 49.22
N GLN A 47 -27.06 -52.93 47.99
CA GLN A 47 -27.60 -54.27 47.72
C GLN A 47 -26.92 -54.90 46.51
N SER A 48 -26.68 -56.22 46.58
CA SER A 48 -25.83 -56.96 45.65
C SER A 48 -26.55 -58.14 45.00
N ALA A 49 -26.45 -58.25 43.69
CA ALA A 49 -26.72 -59.48 42.94
C ALA A 49 -25.56 -59.70 41.95
N SER A 50 -25.02 -60.91 41.91
CA SER A 50 -23.75 -61.21 41.25
C SER A 50 -23.92 -61.83 39.86
N ILE A 51 -23.17 -61.31 38.88
CA ILE A 51 -22.78 -62.03 37.66
C ILE A 51 -21.26 -61.91 37.54
N SER A 52 -20.56 -63.02 37.30
CA SER A 52 -19.09 -63.06 37.35
C SER A 52 -18.42 -62.78 36.00
N SER A 53 -17.15 -62.38 36.10
CA SER A 53 -16.09 -62.68 35.12
C SER A 53 -16.31 -62.26 33.65
N LYS A 54 -16.12 -60.96 33.38
CA LYS A 54 -15.14 -60.54 32.36
C LYS A 54 -14.26 -59.43 32.94
N SER A 55 -13.02 -59.77 33.28
CA SER A 55 -12.03 -58.82 33.78
C SER A 55 -11.49 -57.96 32.63
N TYR A 56 -12.17 -56.86 32.33
CA TYR A 56 -11.49 -55.73 31.71
C TYR A 56 -10.58 -55.09 32.76
N PHE A 57 -9.29 -54.96 32.43
CA PHE A 57 -8.40 -54.10 33.19
C PHE A 57 -8.97 -52.68 33.13
N ILE A 58 -9.44 -52.17 34.27
CA ILE A 58 -9.56 -50.73 34.46
C ILE A 58 -8.13 -50.22 34.58
N MET A 59 -7.52 -49.88 33.45
CA MET A 59 -6.33 -49.03 33.46
C MET A 59 -6.69 -47.77 34.23
N SER A 60 -5.98 -47.49 35.32
CA SER A 60 -6.04 -46.20 35.98
C SER A 60 -5.68 -45.14 34.94
N ILE A 61 -6.65 -44.31 34.56
CA ILE A 61 -6.42 -43.19 33.65
C ILE A 61 -5.48 -42.24 34.39
N GLN A 62 -4.19 -42.28 34.04
CA GLN A 62 -3.16 -41.44 34.62
C GLN A 62 -3.60 -39.98 34.48
N SER A 63 -3.63 -39.27 35.60
CA SER A 63 -4.07 -37.87 35.61
C SER A 63 -3.10 -37.01 34.81
N TRP A 64 -3.60 -35.90 34.26
CA TRP A 64 -2.75 -34.99 33.48
C TRP A 64 -1.60 -34.43 34.32
N GLN A 65 -1.81 -34.30 35.64
CA GLN A 65 -0.81 -33.91 36.62
C GLN A 65 0.32 -34.95 36.76
N GLU A 66 -0.01 -36.25 36.80
CA GLU A 66 1.00 -37.32 36.87
C GLU A 66 1.80 -37.41 35.56
N ILE A 67 1.16 -37.23 34.39
CA ILE A 67 1.84 -37.18 33.09
C ILE A 67 2.79 -35.98 33.01
N ALA A 68 2.33 -34.79 33.46
CA ALA A 68 3.13 -33.58 33.50
C ALA A 68 4.32 -33.69 34.48
N ALA A 69 4.08 -34.20 35.69
CA ALA A 69 5.12 -34.38 36.71
C ALA A 69 6.21 -35.37 36.26
N GLU A 70 5.83 -36.49 35.64
CA GLU A 70 6.79 -37.46 35.11
C GLU A 70 7.60 -36.87 33.94
N LYS A 71 6.99 -36.11 33.02
CA LYS A 71 7.75 -35.45 31.95
C LYS A 71 8.70 -34.35 32.47
N GLN A 72 8.24 -33.53 33.42
CA GLN A 72 9.08 -32.53 34.08
C GLN A 72 10.27 -33.19 34.80
N LYS A 73 10.03 -34.30 35.51
CA LYS A 73 11.07 -35.12 36.15
C LYS A 73 12.10 -35.62 35.12
N GLN A 74 11.67 -36.21 34.01
CA GLN A 74 12.58 -36.67 32.93
C GLN A 74 13.45 -35.52 32.38
N ARG A 75 12.89 -34.32 32.25
CA ARG A 75 13.64 -33.11 31.84
C ARG A 75 14.69 -32.71 32.89
N GLU A 76 14.36 -32.69 34.18
CA GLU A 76 15.35 -32.38 35.22
C GLU A 76 16.39 -33.51 35.41
N GLU A 77 16.01 -34.77 35.18
CA GLU A 77 16.94 -35.92 35.21
C GLU A 77 18.01 -35.81 34.12
N LYS A 78 17.66 -35.30 32.92
CA LYS A 78 18.60 -34.94 31.84
C LYS A 78 19.57 -33.80 32.20
N ILE A 79 19.43 -33.09 33.33
CA ILE A 79 20.44 -32.13 33.80
C ILE A 79 21.55 -32.90 34.53
N PRO A 80 22.82 -32.87 34.06
CA PRO A 80 23.94 -33.51 34.75
C PRO A 80 24.10 -33.01 36.18
N GLU A 81 24.40 -33.92 37.12
CA GLU A 81 24.51 -33.60 38.55
C GLU A 81 25.49 -32.43 38.83
N LYS A 82 26.62 -32.39 38.11
CA LYS A 82 27.62 -31.30 38.14
C LYS A 82 27.10 -29.91 37.74
N TRP A 83 25.90 -29.82 37.15
CA TRP A 83 25.24 -28.57 36.75
C TRP A 83 23.92 -28.31 37.51
N ARG A 84 23.62 -29.10 38.55
CA ARG A 84 22.48 -28.85 39.44
C ARG A 84 22.84 -27.79 40.48
N ILE A 85 21.93 -26.86 40.75
CA ILE A 85 22.15 -25.78 41.72
C ILE A 85 22.07 -26.37 43.12
N ARG A 86 23.13 -26.18 43.90
CA ARG A 86 23.16 -26.59 45.30
C ARG A 86 22.27 -25.68 46.15
N ALA A 87 21.66 -26.21 47.20
CA ALA A 87 20.67 -25.48 47.99
C ALA A 87 21.21 -24.17 48.57
N GLU A 88 22.49 -24.14 48.97
CA GLU A 88 23.18 -22.96 49.51
C GLU A 88 23.47 -21.86 48.48
N LEU A 89 23.29 -22.13 47.18
CA LEU A 89 23.47 -21.16 46.08
C LEU A 89 22.15 -20.68 45.47
N LEU A 90 21.00 -21.27 45.86
CA LEU A 90 19.69 -20.84 45.37
C LEU A 90 19.40 -19.39 45.82
N PRO A 91 18.90 -18.50 44.93
CA PRO A 91 18.53 -17.16 45.35
C PRO A 91 17.28 -17.19 46.25
N ASN A 92 17.43 -16.67 47.48
CA ASN A 92 16.36 -16.46 48.48
C ASN A 92 15.05 -16.07 47.80
N GLU A 93 13.93 -16.71 48.14
CA GLU A 93 12.60 -16.53 47.53
C GLU A 93 12.20 -15.05 47.36
N GLU A 94 12.53 -14.19 48.33
CA GLU A 94 12.25 -12.74 48.29
C GLU A 94 13.03 -11.98 47.20
N THR A 95 14.05 -12.59 46.60
CA THR A 95 14.91 -11.97 45.57
C THR A 95 14.17 -11.92 44.23
N GLN A 96 13.60 -10.77 43.88
CA GLN A 96 12.86 -10.61 42.62
C GLN A 96 13.78 -10.60 41.39
N ASP A 97 14.85 -9.80 41.37
CA ASP A 97 15.84 -9.75 40.28
C ASP A 97 17.02 -10.69 40.58
N ILE A 98 17.19 -11.68 39.71
CA ILE A 98 18.27 -12.66 39.70
C ILE A 98 19.08 -12.62 38.40
N GLN A 99 18.92 -11.61 37.52
CA GLN A 99 19.63 -11.56 36.23
C GLN A 99 21.16 -11.57 36.40
N ASN A 100 21.68 -11.04 37.51
CA ASN A 100 23.11 -11.03 37.83
C ASN A 100 23.59 -12.31 38.56
N TRP A 101 22.70 -13.25 38.89
CA TRP A 101 23.05 -14.46 39.67
C TRP A 101 24.23 -15.25 39.10
N PRO A 102 24.40 -15.46 37.77
CA PRO A 102 25.55 -16.18 37.22
C PRO A 102 26.92 -15.59 37.58
N HIS A 103 27.00 -14.26 37.77
CA HIS A 103 28.23 -13.61 38.23
C HIS A 103 28.41 -13.68 39.75
N SER A 104 27.32 -13.59 40.52
CA SER A 104 27.38 -13.50 41.98
C SER A 104 27.34 -14.84 42.72
N SER A 105 26.97 -15.94 42.05
CA SER A 105 26.85 -17.26 42.68
C SER A 105 28.17 -18.05 42.76
N GLY A 106 29.21 -17.63 42.03
CA GLY A 106 30.46 -18.37 41.91
C GLY A 106 30.33 -19.73 41.19
N PHE A 107 29.18 -20.02 40.59
CA PHE A 107 28.91 -21.31 39.93
C PHE A 107 29.57 -21.46 38.55
N PHE A 108 29.92 -20.34 37.92
CA PHE A 108 30.58 -20.27 36.61
C PHE A 108 32.02 -19.79 36.74
N THR A 109 32.91 -20.32 35.89
CA THR A 109 34.26 -19.76 35.71
C THR A 109 34.19 -18.47 34.90
N LEU A 110 35.22 -17.61 35.00
CA LEU A 110 35.33 -16.41 34.16
C LEU A 110 35.36 -16.74 32.66
N GLU A 111 35.85 -17.92 32.30
CA GLU A 111 35.85 -18.45 30.93
C GLU A 111 34.44 -18.83 30.47
N GLU A 112 33.68 -19.60 31.27
CA GLU A 112 32.29 -19.96 30.96
C GLU A 112 31.39 -18.71 30.85
N LEU A 113 31.60 -17.71 31.71
CA LEU A 113 30.95 -16.40 31.63
C LEU A 113 31.31 -15.70 30.31
N SER A 114 32.60 -15.54 30.01
CA SER A 114 33.08 -14.86 28.78
C SER A 114 32.62 -15.56 27.50
N ILE A 115 32.55 -16.90 27.50
CA ILE A 115 31.99 -17.68 26.40
C ILE A 115 30.50 -17.35 26.24
N THR A 116 29.69 -17.52 27.30
CA THR A 116 28.23 -17.39 27.21
C THR A 116 27.73 -15.94 27.05
N GLU A 117 28.58 -14.94 27.33
CA GLU A 117 28.27 -13.52 27.12
C GLU A 117 28.74 -12.95 25.77
N SER A 118 29.44 -13.74 24.96
CA SER A 118 29.80 -13.41 23.57
C SER A 118 28.56 -13.24 22.68
N THR A 119 28.62 -12.36 21.68
CA THR A 119 27.52 -12.22 20.70
C THR A 119 27.51 -13.37 19.69
N ALA A 120 26.34 -13.69 19.13
CA ALA A 120 26.22 -14.71 18.09
C ALA A 120 27.18 -14.50 16.89
N THR A 121 27.48 -13.24 16.55
CA THR A 121 28.44 -12.91 15.49
C THR A 121 29.88 -13.25 15.88
N GLU A 122 30.30 -12.93 17.11
CA GLU A 122 31.63 -13.30 17.62
C GLU A 122 31.77 -14.82 17.76
N VAL A 123 30.72 -15.50 18.21
CA VAL A 123 30.66 -16.97 18.33
C VAL A 123 30.85 -17.62 16.96
N VAL A 124 30.06 -17.26 15.93
CA VAL A 124 30.25 -17.78 14.56
C VAL A 124 31.64 -17.45 14.03
N GLN A 125 32.13 -16.22 14.23
CA GLN A 125 33.47 -15.83 13.75
C GLN A 125 34.60 -16.57 14.45
N ASN A 126 34.47 -16.94 15.73
CA ASN A 126 35.55 -17.58 16.49
C ASN A 126 35.54 -19.10 16.26
N ILE A 127 34.36 -19.73 16.25
CA ILE A 127 34.21 -21.14 15.91
C ILE A 127 34.66 -21.45 14.46
N ALA A 128 34.61 -20.47 13.56
CA ALA A 128 35.12 -20.63 12.19
C ALA A 128 36.66 -20.59 12.04
N LYS A 129 37.42 -20.29 13.12
CA LYS A 129 38.88 -20.07 13.05
C LYS A 129 39.72 -21.19 13.65
N ASP A 130 39.26 -21.82 14.74
CA ASP A 130 40.03 -22.78 15.54
C ASP A 130 39.09 -23.82 16.19
N ASN A 131 39.66 -24.81 16.87
CA ASN A 131 38.94 -25.80 17.67
C ASN A 131 38.48 -25.22 19.01
N GLY A 132 37.55 -25.92 19.68
CA GLY A 132 36.91 -25.43 20.91
C GLY A 132 35.38 -25.59 20.93
N ARG A 133 34.80 -26.28 19.94
CA ARG A 133 33.34 -26.45 19.80
C ARG A 133 32.73 -27.22 21.00
N PRO A 134 33.36 -28.27 21.56
CA PRO A 134 32.89 -28.92 22.78
C PRO A 134 32.90 -28.00 24.01
N GLN A 135 33.94 -27.17 24.20
CA GLN A 135 34.07 -26.25 25.33
C GLN A 135 33.00 -25.15 25.28
N MET A 136 32.80 -24.59 24.07
CA MET A 136 31.70 -23.67 23.75
C MET A 136 30.34 -24.29 24.10
N MET A 137 30.06 -25.49 23.59
CA MET A 137 28.81 -26.21 23.85
C MET A 137 28.62 -26.49 25.35
N GLN A 138 29.66 -26.95 26.04
CA GLN A 138 29.62 -27.27 27.47
C GLN A 138 29.22 -26.04 28.32
N ALA A 139 29.80 -24.88 28.04
CA ALA A 139 29.48 -23.63 28.75
C ALA A 139 28.03 -23.20 28.51
N VAL A 140 27.54 -23.30 27.27
CA VAL A 140 26.17 -22.98 26.88
C VAL A 140 25.16 -23.95 27.51
N CYS A 141 25.38 -25.26 27.42
CA CYS A 141 24.52 -26.27 28.05
C CYS A 141 24.44 -26.10 29.57
N LYS A 142 25.57 -25.82 30.25
CA LYS A 142 25.61 -25.50 31.68
C LYS A 142 24.82 -24.22 31.99
N ARG A 143 24.97 -23.15 31.22
CA ARG A 143 24.23 -21.89 31.43
C ARG A 143 22.73 -22.11 31.20
N ALA A 144 22.35 -22.87 30.18
CA ALA A 144 20.97 -23.24 29.87
C ALA A 144 20.31 -24.10 30.96
N SER A 145 21.00 -25.11 31.51
CA SER A 145 20.45 -25.94 32.59
C SER A 145 20.26 -25.15 33.89
N ILE A 146 21.09 -24.15 34.13
CA ILE A 146 20.95 -23.21 35.26
C ILE A 146 19.76 -22.27 35.04
N THR A 147 19.59 -21.72 33.83
CA THR A 147 18.39 -20.93 33.49
C THR A 147 17.12 -21.75 33.65
N GLN A 148 17.12 -23.02 33.24
CA GLN A 148 15.99 -23.93 33.42
C GLN A 148 15.62 -24.10 34.90
N GLN A 149 16.59 -24.42 35.77
CA GLN A 149 16.35 -24.61 37.20
C GLN A 149 15.84 -23.35 37.92
N LEU A 150 16.20 -22.14 37.43
CA LEU A 150 15.79 -20.87 38.03
C LEU A 150 14.51 -20.26 37.46
N LEU A 151 14.17 -20.56 36.19
CA LEU A 151 13.12 -19.85 35.43
C LEU A 151 12.13 -20.76 34.68
N ASN A 152 12.36 -22.08 34.62
CA ASN A 152 11.49 -23.05 33.95
C ASN A 152 11.17 -22.71 32.48
N CYS A 153 12.23 -22.46 31.71
CA CYS A 153 12.20 -21.99 30.32
C CYS A 153 12.42 -23.09 29.26
N VAL A 154 12.75 -24.33 29.65
CA VAL A 154 13.06 -25.47 28.76
C VAL A 154 11.97 -26.54 28.82
N THR A 155 11.72 -27.23 27.71
CA THR A 155 10.83 -28.42 27.63
C THR A 155 11.60 -29.72 27.45
N GLU A 156 12.59 -29.73 26.55
CA GLU A 156 13.41 -30.90 26.22
C GLU A 156 14.89 -30.53 26.21
N ILE A 157 15.72 -31.49 26.62
CA ILE A 157 17.18 -31.38 26.69
C ILE A 157 17.81 -32.38 25.71
N TYR A 158 18.84 -31.94 25.01
CA TYR A 158 19.55 -32.67 23.94
C TYR A 158 21.08 -32.49 24.07
N PHE A 159 21.57 -32.41 25.32
CA PHE A 159 22.95 -32.03 25.62
C PHE A 159 24.00 -33.07 25.19
N GLU A 160 23.69 -34.36 25.28
CA GLU A 160 24.66 -35.42 24.96
C GLU A 160 24.90 -35.50 23.46
N GLU A 161 23.82 -35.44 22.69
CA GLU A 161 23.82 -35.36 21.23
C GLU A 161 24.50 -34.07 20.74
N ALA A 162 24.24 -32.93 21.40
CA ALA A 162 24.86 -31.66 21.07
C ALA A 162 26.37 -31.63 21.35
N MET A 163 26.82 -32.20 22.48
CA MET A 163 28.24 -32.36 22.78
C MET A 163 28.93 -33.27 21.76
N LYS A 164 28.33 -34.42 21.43
CA LYS A 164 28.85 -35.36 20.43
C LYS A 164 28.97 -34.73 19.04
N HIS A 165 27.97 -33.97 18.61
CA HIS A 165 28.02 -33.26 17.33
C HIS A 165 29.08 -32.13 17.35
N ALA A 166 29.30 -31.47 18.48
CA ALA A 166 30.38 -30.49 18.64
C ALA A 166 31.78 -31.13 18.52
N GLU A 167 31.97 -32.33 19.08
CA GLU A 167 33.20 -33.12 18.93
C GLU A 167 33.41 -33.61 17.48
N GLU A 168 32.36 -34.08 16.82
CA GLU A 168 32.39 -34.47 15.40
C GLU A 168 32.75 -33.30 14.48
N LEU A 169 32.28 -32.09 14.78
CA LEU A 169 32.62 -30.89 14.02
C LEU A 169 34.04 -30.36 14.31
N ASP A 170 34.56 -30.48 15.54
CA ASP A 170 35.98 -30.25 15.85
C ASP A 170 36.89 -31.24 15.09
N GLN A 171 36.53 -32.53 15.07
CA GLN A 171 37.26 -33.56 14.32
C GLN A 171 37.22 -33.32 12.80
N TYR A 172 36.06 -32.96 12.26
CA TYR A 172 35.92 -32.60 10.84
C TYR A 172 36.80 -31.40 10.47
N PHE A 173 36.77 -30.33 11.27
CA PHE A 173 37.56 -29.13 11.01
C PHE A 173 39.08 -29.42 11.07
N ALA A 174 39.52 -30.23 12.05
CA ALA A 174 40.90 -30.65 12.20
C ALA A 174 41.41 -31.54 11.05
N GLY A 175 40.54 -32.37 10.45
CA GLY A 175 40.89 -33.25 9.33
C GLY A 175 40.81 -32.57 7.95
N GLU A 176 39.78 -31.78 7.69
CA GLU A 176 39.48 -31.21 6.38
C GLU A 176 39.91 -29.75 6.20
N GLY A 177 40.21 -29.03 7.29
CA GLY A 177 40.53 -27.59 7.28
C GLY A 177 39.37 -26.70 6.81
N LYS A 178 38.12 -27.15 6.97
CA LYS A 178 36.91 -26.53 6.41
C LYS A 178 35.78 -26.53 7.44
N THR A 179 34.89 -25.54 7.34
CA THR A 179 33.64 -25.51 8.11
C THR A 179 32.52 -26.27 7.40
N VAL A 180 31.67 -26.97 8.16
CA VAL A 180 30.39 -27.47 7.67
C VAL A 180 29.41 -26.30 7.61
N GLY A 181 29.30 -25.65 6.45
CA GLY A 181 28.38 -24.52 6.25
C GLY A 181 28.81 -23.23 6.97
N ALA A 182 27.83 -22.35 7.20
CA ALA A 182 28.00 -20.98 7.69
C ALA A 182 27.68 -20.81 9.19
N LEU A 183 27.11 -21.83 9.83
CA LEU A 183 26.77 -21.89 11.26
C LEU A 183 27.51 -23.05 11.96
N HIS A 184 28.59 -23.56 11.36
CA HIS A 184 29.42 -24.64 11.86
C HIS A 184 29.71 -24.54 13.36
N GLY A 185 29.22 -25.51 14.15
CA GLY A 185 29.42 -25.61 15.59
C GLY A 185 28.56 -24.64 16.42
N PHE A 186 27.69 -23.84 15.82
CA PHE A 186 26.89 -22.82 16.50
C PHE A 186 25.75 -23.44 17.33
N PRO A 187 25.71 -23.27 18.67
CA PRO A 187 24.61 -23.78 19.49
C PRO A 187 23.30 -23.03 19.20
N ILE A 188 22.23 -23.76 18.91
CA ILE A 188 20.91 -23.20 18.56
C ILE A 188 19.76 -23.85 19.34
N THR A 189 18.71 -23.07 19.57
CA THR A 189 17.53 -23.44 20.38
C THR A 189 16.26 -23.42 19.54
N PHE A 190 15.28 -24.23 19.92
CA PHE A 190 14.00 -24.33 19.21
C PHE A 190 12.80 -24.33 20.16
N LYS A 191 11.82 -23.47 19.90
CA LYS A 191 10.52 -23.53 20.58
C LYS A 191 9.86 -24.90 20.49
N ASP A 192 9.02 -25.23 21.46
CA ASP A 192 8.16 -26.43 21.45
C ASP A 192 6.98 -26.37 20.45
N GLN A 193 7.31 -26.04 19.21
CA GLN A 193 6.48 -26.17 18.00
C GLN A 193 7.24 -26.89 16.87
N PHE A 194 8.56 -26.99 16.98
CA PHE A 194 9.43 -27.65 15.99
C PHE A 194 9.76 -29.06 16.45
N ASN A 195 9.79 -29.99 15.48
CA ASN A 195 10.23 -31.35 15.71
C ASN A 195 11.77 -31.39 15.73
N LEU A 196 12.30 -31.95 16.82
CA LEU A 196 13.65 -32.46 16.93
C LEU A 196 13.56 -33.96 17.15
N LYS A 197 14.31 -34.74 16.37
CA LYS A 197 14.18 -36.18 16.35
C LYS A 197 14.57 -36.82 17.69
N GLY A 198 13.67 -37.63 18.24
CA GLY A 198 13.85 -38.34 19.51
C GLY A 198 13.35 -37.60 20.77
N VAL A 199 12.79 -36.39 20.63
CA VAL A 199 12.17 -35.63 21.73
C VAL A 199 10.74 -35.21 21.41
N ASP A 200 9.91 -34.96 22.43
CA ASP A 200 8.49 -34.62 22.21
C ASP A 200 8.35 -33.26 21.51
N THR A 201 7.30 -33.10 20.70
CA THR A 201 6.72 -31.80 20.35
C THR A 201 5.32 -31.72 20.91
N SER A 202 5.12 -30.90 21.95
CA SER A 202 3.87 -30.89 22.73
C SER A 202 2.96 -29.71 22.42
N VAL A 203 3.51 -28.57 22.00
CA VAL A 203 2.83 -27.25 21.94
C VAL A 203 2.11 -26.85 23.24
N GLY A 204 2.52 -27.40 24.38
CA GLY A 204 1.87 -27.26 25.68
C GLY A 204 0.66 -28.18 25.93
N TYR A 205 0.38 -29.13 25.04
CA TYR A 205 -0.64 -30.17 25.23
C TYR A 205 -0.10 -31.45 25.86
N ILE A 206 -0.76 -31.90 26.93
CA ILE A 206 -0.42 -33.12 27.70
C ILE A 206 -0.79 -34.40 26.92
N SER A 207 -1.78 -34.34 26.03
CA SER A 207 -2.14 -35.45 25.12
C SER A 207 -1.04 -35.78 24.10
N TRP A 208 -0.02 -34.93 23.97
CA TRP A 208 1.14 -35.11 23.11
C TRP A 208 2.42 -35.50 23.89
N ALA A 209 2.31 -35.76 25.21
CA ALA A 209 3.39 -36.29 26.03
C ALA A 209 3.83 -37.70 25.62
N ASN A 210 5.13 -37.99 25.74
CA ASN A 210 5.74 -39.29 25.45
C ASN A 210 5.48 -39.78 24.01
N LYS A 211 5.60 -38.84 23.07
CA LYS A 211 5.45 -39.04 21.61
C LYS A 211 6.60 -38.32 20.91
N PRO A 212 7.83 -38.85 21.01
CA PRO A 212 9.00 -38.22 20.42
C PRO A 212 8.89 -38.16 18.90
N ALA A 213 9.33 -37.06 18.31
CA ALA A 213 9.28 -36.88 16.86
C ALA A 213 10.22 -37.87 16.15
N THR A 214 9.74 -38.46 15.05
CA THR A 214 10.49 -39.44 14.25
C THR A 214 11.49 -38.81 13.27
N GLU A 215 11.32 -37.52 12.98
CA GLU A 215 12.07 -36.72 12.01
C GLU A 215 12.16 -35.27 12.47
N ASP A 216 13.13 -34.53 11.94
CA ASP A 216 13.33 -33.10 12.23
C ASP A 216 12.46 -32.22 11.33
N SER A 217 11.99 -31.08 11.84
CA SER A 217 11.29 -30.08 11.00
C SER A 217 12.19 -29.52 9.89
N THR A 218 11.59 -29.02 8.81
CA THR A 218 12.30 -28.42 7.65
C THR A 218 13.35 -27.39 8.08
N LEU A 219 12.99 -26.48 8.99
CA LEU A 219 13.88 -25.45 9.53
C LEU A 219 15.05 -26.02 10.35
N VAL A 220 14.80 -27.06 11.16
CA VAL A 220 15.84 -27.75 11.95
C VAL A 220 16.84 -28.43 11.03
N THR A 221 16.33 -29.13 10.01
CA THR A 221 17.13 -29.80 8.98
C THR A 221 18.05 -28.81 8.26
N LEU A 222 17.51 -27.67 7.80
CA LEU A 222 18.28 -26.64 7.09
C LEU A 222 19.35 -25.98 7.97
N LEU A 223 19.07 -25.73 9.25
CA LEU A 223 20.04 -25.14 10.19
C LEU A 223 21.14 -26.13 10.56
N SER A 224 20.80 -27.40 10.73
CA SER A 224 21.78 -28.48 10.98
C SER A 224 22.67 -28.72 9.76
N GLN A 225 22.11 -28.68 8.53
CA GLN A 225 22.88 -28.72 7.28
C GLN A 225 23.78 -27.48 7.10
N ALA A 226 23.40 -26.34 7.66
CA ALA A 226 24.26 -25.14 7.73
C ALA A 226 25.34 -25.24 8.82
N GLY A 227 25.36 -26.31 9.62
CA GLY A 227 26.37 -26.61 10.64
C GLY A 227 25.98 -26.29 12.08
N ALA A 228 24.77 -25.78 12.33
CA ALA A 228 24.30 -25.46 13.68
C ALA A 228 23.98 -26.73 14.49
N ILE A 229 24.07 -26.65 15.81
CA ILE A 229 23.84 -27.77 16.72
C ILE A 229 22.63 -27.47 17.64
N PRO A 230 21.49 -28.17 17.46
CA PRO A 230 20.37 -28.09 18.40
C PRO A 230 20.75 -28.68 19.77
N PHE A 231 20.45 -28.00 20.88
CA PHE A 231 20.80 -28.49 22.23
C PHE A 231 19.68 -28.47 23.30
N VAL A 232 18.64 -27.65 23.13
CA VAL A 232 17.40 -27.69 23.94
C VAL A 232 16.18 -27.26 23.12
N LYS A 233 14.98 -27.65 23.60
CA LYS A 233 13.72 -27.00 23.23
C LYS A 233 13.18 -26.11 24.34
N THR A 234 12.51 -25.01 24.00
CA THR A 234 12.04 -24.01 24.98
C THR A 234 10.54 -23.99 25.20
N ASN A 235 10.15 -23.65 26.43
CA ASN A 235 8.77 -23.55 26.91
C ASN A 235 7.99 -22.40 26.23
N ILE A 236 6.69 -22.61 26.04
CA ILE A 236 5.78 -21.70 25.32
C ILE A 236 4.43 -21.58 26.04
N PRO A 237 3.63 -20.53 25.76
CA PRO A 237 2.19 -20.58 26.02
C PRO A 237 1.55 -21.76 25.28
N ALA A 238 0.51 -22.37 25.87
CA ALA A 238 -0.29 -23.39 25.20
C ALA A 238 -0.76 -22.89 23.82
N THR A 239 -0.58 -23.74 22.79
CA THR A 239 -0.85 -23.47 21.37
C THR A 239 -0.28 -22.15 20.81
N LEU A 240 0.78 -21.61 21.42
CA LEU A 240 1.44 -20.35 21.02
C LEU A 240 0.59 -19.07 21.21
N ILE A 241 -0.69 -19.18 21.61
CA ILE A 241 -1.69 -18.10 21.51
C ILE A 241 -1.84 -17.28 22.80
N MET A 242 -1.47 -17.82 23.97
CA MET A 242 -1.66 -17.12 25.24
C MET A 242 -0.65 -15.97 25.45
N GLY A 243 -1.12 -14.89 26.10
CA GLY A 243 -0.32 -13.70 26.40
C GLY A 243 0.76 -13.91 27.48
N GLU A 244 0.66 -14.96 28.29
CA GLU A 244 1.64 -15.39 29.28
C GLU A 244 2.22 -16.76 28.88
N SER A 245 3.53 -16.98 29.02
CA SER A 245 4.16 -18.30 28.78
C SER A 245 3.92 -19.27 29.93
N VAL A 246 2.70 -19.80 29.94
CA VAL A 246 2.21 -20.80 30.88
C VAL A 246 1.46 -21.87 30.09
N ASN A 247 1.72 -23.13 30.42
CA ASN A 247 0.89 -24.26 30.01
C ASN A 247 0.82 -25.28 31.16
N ASN A 248 -0.15 -26.20 31.12
CA ASN A 248 -0.35 -27.18 32.19
C ASN A 248 0.67 -28.33 32.18
N PHE A 249 1.51 -28.46 31.14
CA PHE A 249 2.40 -29.59 30.94
C PHE A 249 3.81 -29.35 31.49
N PHE A 250 4.39 -28.18 31.18
CA PHE A 250 5.70 -27.74 31.67
C PHE A 250 5.61 -26.59 32.69
N GLY A 251 4.44 -25.97 32.87
CA GLY A 251 4.22 -24.90 33.85
C GLY A 251 4.54 -23.48 33.32
N ARG A 252 4.72 -22.55 34.27
CA ARG A 252 5.03 -21.13 34.03
C ARG A 252 6.53 -20.92 33.81
N THR A 253 6.92 -20.15 32.80
CA THR A 253 8.26 -19.55 32.71
C THR A 253 8.29 -18.25 33.52
N GLN A 254 9.28 -18.08 34.40
CA GLN A 254 9.45 -16.89 35.25
C GLN A 254 10.43 -15.89 34.62
N ASN A 255 10.25 -14.60 34.89
CA ASN A 255 11.17 -13.55 34.42
C ASN A 255 12.35 -13.37 35.41
N PRO A 256 13.61 -13.25 34.95
CA PRO A 256 14.78 -13.14 35.83
C PRO A 256 14.96 -11.75 36.44
N ARG A 257 14.26 -10.71 35.97
CA ARG A 257 14.27 -9.37 36.59
C ARG A 257 13.17 -9.19 37.64
N ASN A 258 12.11 -9.99 37.55
CA ASN A 258 11.15 -10.16 38.64
C ASN A 258 10.49 -11.54 38.55
N ARG A 259 10.90 -12.46 39.44
CA ARG A 259 10.38 -13.83 39.50
C ARG A 259 8.88 -13.96 39.83
N GLU A 260 8.22 -12.91 40.29
CA GLU A 260 6.75 -12.90 40.42
C GLU A 260 6.03 -12.81 39.05
N LEU A 261 6.74 -12.32 38.02
CA LEU A 261 6.24 -12.14 36.68
C LEU A 261 6.60 -13.33 35.77
N THR A 262 5.86 -13.43 34.66
CA THR A 262 6.07 -14.40 33.59
C THR A 262 6.35 -13.69 32.26
N THR A 263 7.03 -14.37 31.35
CA THR A 263 7.24 -13.89 29.98
C THR A 263 5.97 -13.79 29.17
N GLY A 264 5.93 -12.79 28.28
CA GLY A 264 4.83 -12.58 27.35
C GLY A 264 4.97 -13.32 26.01
N GLY A 265 3.84 -13.78 25.48
CA GLY A 265 3.70 -14.25 24.09
C GLY A 265 4.36 -15.59 23.73
N SER A 266 4.34 -15.94 22.44
CA SER A 266 4.71 -17.24 21.85
C SER A 266 6.20 -17.64 21.92
N SER A 267 6.99 -16.98 22.76
CA SER A 267 8.45 -17.01 22.72
C SER A 267 9.13 -16.93 24.09
N GLY A 268 8.39 -17.05 25.20
CA GLY A 268 8.94 -16.75 26.53
C GLY A 268 10.09 -17.62 26.98
N GLY A 269 10.05 -18.93 26.71
CA GLY A 269 11.17 -19.82 27.02
C GLY A 269 12.47 -19.40 26.33
N GLU A 270 12.44 -19.11 25.03
CA GLU A 270 13.58 -18.51 24.31
C GLU A 270 13.99 -17.17 24.93
N SER A 271 13.01 -16.30 25.23
CA SER A 271 13.27 -14.95 25.75
C SER A 271 14.10 -14.96 27.03
N GLU A 272 13.85 -15.88 27.97
CA GLU A 272 14.64 -15.96 29.20
C GLU A 272 15.89 -16.80 29.08
N LEU A 273 15.88 -17.84 28.25
CA LEU A 273 17.09 -18.58 27.91
C LEU A 273 18.14 -17.63 27.31
N VAL A 274 17.73 -16.71 26.44
CA VAL A 274 18.52 -15.62 25.88
C VAL A 274 18.87 -14.55 26.93
N THR A 275 17.90 -14.04 27.69
CA THR A 275 18.10 -12.95 28.67
C THR A 275 19.09 -13.34 29.79
N PHE A 276 19.15 -14.64 30.14
CA PHE A 276 20.05 -15.22 31.14
C PHE A 276 21.38 -15.76 30.55
N ARG A 277 21.61 -15.58 29.24
CA ARG A 277 22.80 -16.01 28.46
C ARG A 277 22.94 -17.53 28.22
N GLY A 278 21.87 -18.30 28.40
CA GLY A 278 21.82 -19.72 28.02
C GLY A 278 21.61 -19.98 26.52
N SER A 279 21.48 -18.93 25.69
CA SER A 279 21.48 -18.99 24.22
C SER A 279 22.01 -17.69 23.63
N PHE A 280 22.73 -17.75 22.51
CA PHE A 280 23.45 -16.60 21.94
C PHE A 280 22.59 -15.59 21.18
N MET A 281 21.35 -15.94 20.84
CA MET A 281 20.47 -15.08 20.03
C MET A 281 19.78 -13.97 20.85
N GLY A 282 20.57 -13.14 21.55
CA GLY A 282 20.12 -11.85 22.09
C GLY A 282 20.82 -11.38 23.37
N VAL A 283 22.13 -11.14 23.31
CA VAL A 283 22.84 -10.49 24.42
C VAL A 283 22.36 -9.03 24.56
N LEU A 284 21.57 -8.77 25.60
CA LEU A 284 21.07 -7.42 25.92
C LEU A 284 22.11 -6.62 26.75
N PRO A 285 22.49 -5.40 26.34
CA PRO A 285 23.49 -4.56 27.02
C PRO A 285 22.94 -3.76 28.22
N ARG A 286 23.85 -3.26 29.08
CA ARG A 286 23.50 -2.49 30.30
C ARG A 286 22.77 -1.17 30.01
N LYS A 287 23.13 -0.50 28.90
CA LYS A 287 22.33 0.58 28.28
C LYS A 287 21.56 -0.01 27.11
N LEU A 288 20.29 -0.33 27.33
CA LEU A 288 19.41 -0.87 26.29
C LEU A 288 19.05 0.22 25.26
N CYS A 289 18.84 -0.19 24.01
CA CYS A 289 18.20 0.62 22.98
C CYS A 289 16.84 -0.01 22.62
N PHE A 290 15.76 0.68 22.96
CA PHE A 290 14.39 0.21 22.73
C PHE A 290 13.84 0.79 21.42
N GLY A 291 13.52 -0.08 20.48
CA GLY A 291 12.71 0.29 19.31
C GLY A 291 11.23 0.31 19.67
N ILE A 292 10.60 1.49 19.70
CA ILE A 292 9.15 1.62 19.85
C ILE A 292 8.51 1.81 18.47
N ALA A 293 7.79 0.80 17.99
CA ALA A 293 6.92 0.89 16.82
C ALA A 293 5.50 1.29 17.27
N TYR A 294 4.99 2.43 16.81
CA TYR A 294 3.62 2.87 17.09
C TYR A 294 2.55 2.28 16.12
N GLY A 295 2.97 1.31 15.32
CA GLY A 295 2.22 0.57 14.31
C GLY A 295 3.18 -0.28 13.48
N ASP A 296 2.71 -1.36 12.87
CA ASP A 296 3.53 -2.33 12.10
C ASP A 296 3.60 -2.00 10.59
N GLY A 297 2.97 -0.89 10.17
CA GLY A 297 2.76 -0.50 8.76
C GLY A 297 1.41 -0.91 8.18
N ARG A 298 0.63 -1.74 8.90
CA ARG A 298 -0.69 -2.26 8.50
C ARG A 298 -1.79 -1.92 9.50
N VAL A 299 -1.46 -1.87 10.79
CA VAL A 299 -2.32 -1.50 11.92
C VAL A 299 -1.59 -0.47 12.78
N ASN A 300 -2.25 0.65 13.08
CA ASN A 300 -1.74 1.70 13.97
C ASN A 300 -2.27 1.53 15.40
N CYS A 301 -1.46 1.91 16.39
CA CYS A 301 -1.93 1.94 17.78
C CYS A 301 -3.11 2.90 17.96
N THR A 302 -4.13 2.46 18.70
CA THR A 302 -5.23 3.32 19.15
C THR A 302 -4.71 4.44 20.07
N PRO A 303 -5.45 5.56 20.25
CA PRO A 303 -4.99 6.67 21.10
C PRO A 303 -4.66 6.26 22.55
N SER A 304 -5.35 5.26 23.10
CA SER A 304 -5.07 4.71 24.42
C SER A 304 -3.75 3.92 24.47
N LEU A 305 -3.45 3.14 23.44
CA LEU A 305 -2.18 2.41 23.29
C LEU A 305 -1.00 3.36 23.00
N ARG A 306 -1.16 4.33 22.09
CA ARG A 306 -0.11 5.33 21.81
C ARG A 306 0.23 6.14 23.07
N ARG A 307 -0.77 6.56 23.86
CA ARG A 307 -0.56 7.19 25.18
C ARG A 307 0.20 6.29 26.15
N ALA A 308 -0.06 4.97 26.16
CA ALA A 308 0.69 4.03 26.99
C ALA A 308 2.16 3.93 26.54
N PHE A 309 2.41 3.82 25.22
CA PHE A 309 3.77 3.83 24.67
C PHE A 309 4.51 5.14 24.96
N ASP A 310 3.84 6.30 24.93
CA ASP A 310 4.44 7.59 25.27
C ASP A 310 4.77 7.73 26.78
N ILE A 311 4.06 7.02 27.66
CA ILE A 311 4.41 6.90 29.09
C ILE A 311 5.63 5.98 29.25
N THR A 312 5.61 4.80 28.61
CA THR A 312 6.74 3.85 28.63
C THR A 312 8.02 4.46 28.06
N LYS A 313 7.94 5.17 26.92
CA LYS A 313 9.07 5.90 26.31
C LYS A 313 9.73 6.86 27.30
N LYS A 314 8.94 7.62 28.06
CA LYS A 314 9.45 8.54 29.09
C LYS A 314 10.11 7.79 30.25
N ALA A 315 9.50 6.71 30.74
CA ALA A 315 10.07 5.90 31.82
C ALA A 315 11.42 5.28 31.42
N LEU A 316 11.54 4.75 30.20
CA LEU A 316 12.78 4.15 29.69
C LEU A 316 13.90 5.19 29.50
N ILE A 317 13.58 6.39 29.00
CA ILE A 317 14.55 7.49 28.88
C ILE A 317 15.02 7.95 30.28
N VAL A 318 14.10 8.06 31.25
CA VAL A 318 14.45 8.41 32.65
C VAL A 318 15.31 7.33 33.31
N ALA A 319 15.14 6.06 32.96
CA ALA A 319 16.02 4.95 33.36
C ALA A 319 17.39 4.93 32.66
N GLY A 320 17.73 5.95 31.86
CA GLY A 320 19.00 6.07 31.15
C GLY A 320 19.13 5.19 29.90
N HIS A 321 18.04 4.60 29.43
CA HIS A 321 18.01 3.80 28.20
C HIS A 321 17.79 4.67 26.96
N GLU A 322 18.29 4.19 25.82
CA GLU A 322 18.04 4.80 24.53
C GLU A 322 16.69 4.33 23.98
N VAL A 323 15.92 5.22 23.35
CA VAL A 323 14.60 4.87 22.81
C VAL A 323 14.41 5.47 21.42
N ILE A 324 14.63 4.65 20.40
CA ILE A 324 14.43 4.99 18.99
C ILE A 324 12.98 4.68 18.58
N GLU A 325 12.46 5.46 17.63
CA GLU A 325 11.18 5.12 16.99
C GLU A 325 11.44 4.07 15.92
N LEU A 326 10.96 2.85 16.12
CA LEU A 326 11.18 1.74 15.20
C LEU A 326 10.20 1.89 14.03
N ILE A 327 10.66 2.52 12.96
CA ILE A 327 9.92 2.62 11.71
C ILE A 327 10.01 1.26 10.99
N PRO A 328 8.90 0.56 10.72
CA PRO A 328 8.93 -0.74 10.07
C PRO A 328 9.27 -0.57 8.57
N GLU A 329 10.56 -0.66 8.23
CA GLU A 329 11.03 -0.71 6.83
C GLU A 329 11.03 -2.17 6.36
N GLU A 330 10.48 -2.42 5.16
CA GLU A 330 10.28 -3.76 4.56
C GLU A 330 9.51 -4.77 5.45
N HIS A 331 9.02 -4.36 6.62
CA HIS A 331 8.42 -5.23 7.64
C HIS A 331 7.11 -5.91 7.19
N ILE A 332 6.41 -5.36 6.19
CA ILE A 332 5.27 -6.04 5.54
C ILE A 332 5.77 -7.19 4.66
N GLU A 333 6.84 -6.99 3.88
CA GLU A 333 7.46 -8.04 3.07
C GLU A 333 8.15 -9.09 3.96
N ALA A 334 8.82 -8.66 5.03
CA ALA A 334 9.36 -9.57 6.04
C ALA A 334 8.23 -10.35 6.76
N ALA A 335 7.14 -9.71 7.20
CA ALA A 335 6.01 -10.41 7.80
C ALA A 335 5.31 -11.35 6.80
N GLU A 336 5.23 -10.99 5.51
CA GLU A 336 4.74 -11.89 4.47
C GLU A 336 5.68 -13.07 4.20
N ILE A 337 6.99 -12.86 4.17
CA ILE A 337 8.00 -13.93 4.00
C ILE A 337 7.98 -14.85 5.23
N ILE A 338 7.95 -14.28 6.44
CA ILE A 338 7.85 -15.03 7.71
C ILE A 338 6.52 -15.79 7.78
N THR A 339 5.40 -15.19 7.36
CA THR A 339 4.11 -15.90 7.27
C THR A 339 4.14 -17.00 6.22
N LYS A 340 4.67 -16.75 5.02
CA LYS A 340 4.83 -17.78 3.96
C LYS A 340 5.75 -18.91 4.42
N MET A 341 6.77 -18.62 5.22
CA MET A 341 7.70 -19.59 5.81
C MET A 341 7.05 -20.40 6.96
N TRP A 342 6.32 -19.75 7.87
CA TRP A 342 5.60 -20.43 8.95
C TRP A 342 4.39 -21.24 8.44
N SER A 343 3.74 -20.79 7.36
CA SER A 343 2.65 -21.49 6.68
C SER A 343 3.13 -22.49 5.62
N ALA A 344 4.42 -22.59 5.31
CA ALA A 344 4.95 -23.60 4.38
C ALA A 344 4.81 -25.02 4.97
N ASP A 345 5.23 -25.20 6.23
CA ASP A 345 5.05 -26.44 7.00
C ASP A 345 3.68 -26.46 7.72
N GLY A 346 3.14 -25.27 8.04
CA GLY A 346 2.07 -25.03 9.03
C GLY A 346 0.64 -25.47 8.70
N GLY A 347 0.46 -26.55 7.91
CA GLY A 347 -0.86 -27.09 7.55
C GLY A 347 -0.96 -28.62 7.51
N VAL A 348 0.15 -29.35 7.32
CA VAL A 348 0.10 -30.81 7.11
C VAL A 348 -0.24 -31.55 8.41
N PHE A 349 0.49 -31.25 9.49
CA PHE A 349 0.41 -32.02 10.74
C PHE A 349 -0.94 -31.93 11.49
N PRO A 350 -1.60 -30.75 11.62
CA PRO A 350 -2.87 -30.65 12.34
C PRO A 350 -4.04 -31.34 11.63
N VAL A 351 -3.99 -31.47 10.30
CA VAL A 351 -5.12 -31.96 9.49
C VAL A 351 -5.13 -33.49 9.35
N THR A 352 -3.97 -34.14 9.55
CA THR A 352 -3.81 -35.59 9.34
C THR A 352 -4.20 -36.48 10.53
N GLN A 353 -4.34 -35.96 11.74
CA GLN A 353 -4.62 -36.76 12.96
C GLN A 353 -5.70 -36.20 13.90
N VAL A 354 -6.56 -35.27 13.43
CA VAL A 354 -7.87 -35.09 14.08
C VAL A 354 -8.72 -36.32 13.76
N ASP A 355 -9.31 -36.92 14.79
CA ASP A 355 -10.10 -38.15 14.72
C ASP A 355 -11.43 -37.92 13.98
N GLN A 356 -11.41 -38.11 12.65
CA GLN A 356 -12.54 -37.86 11.75
C GLN A 356 -13.78 -38.74 12.02
N GLU A 357 -13.69 -39.73 12.92
CA GLU A 357 -14.82 -40.59 13.30
C GLU A 357 -15.67 -40.00 14.46
N LYS A 358 -15.20 -38.96 15.15
CA LYS A 358 -15.88 -38.43 16.36
C LYS A 358 -16.44 -37.01 16.23
N ASP A 359 -15.82 -36.13 15.46
CA ASP A 359 -16.35 -34.79 15.21
C ASP A 359 -17.20 -34.74 13.95
N VAL A 360 -18.51 -34.51 14.12
CA VAL A 360 -19.47 -34.41 13.00
C VAL A 360 -19.26 -33.09 12.26
N ILE A 361 -18.51 -33.16 11.15
CA ILE A 361 -18.29 -32.03 10.24
C ILE A 361 -19.65 -31.53 9.71
N PRO A 362 -19.96 -30.21 9.79
CA PRO A 362 -21.19 -29.64 9.22
C PRO A 362 -21.31 -29.93 7.72
N SER A 363 -22.50 -30.28 7.24
CA SER A 363 -22.70 -30.74 5.85
C SER A 363 -22.53 -29.65 4.78
N ASP A 364 -22.44 -28.40 5.20
CA ASP A 364 -22.09 -27.23 4.39
C ASP A 364 -20.56 -27.00 4.23
N TRP A 365 -19.73 -27.66 5.06
CA TRP A 365 -18.27 -27.56 4.97
C TRP A 365 -17.73 -28.45 3.84
N LYS A 366 -17.18 -27.81 2.80
CA LYS A 366 -16.54 -28.51 1.68
C LYS A 366 -15.11 -28.94 2.03
N ARG A 367 -14.74 -30.17 1.65
CA ARG A 367 -13.35 -30.65 1.72
C ARG A 367 -12.41 -29.80 0.84
N ILE A 368 -11.13 -29.81 1.23
CA ILE A 368 -9.99 -29.13 0.59
C ILE A 368 -9.94 -29.41 -0.93
N SER A 369 -9.51 -28.41 -1.72
CA SER A 369 -9.74 -28.37 -3.16
C SER A 369 -8.67 -29.09 -4.00
N ASP A 370 -9.00 -29.36 -5.26
CA ASP A 370 -8.03 -29.89 -6.23
C ASP A 370 -6.90 -28.91 -6.57
N LEU A 371 -7.02 -27.62 -6.21
CA LEU A 371 -5.93 -26.66 -6.30
C LEU A 371 -4.85 -26.96 -5.25
N ASP A 372 -5.26 -27.32 -4.04
CA ASP A 372 -4.36 -27.61 -2.92
C ASP A 372 -3.62 -28.95 -3.12
N LYS A 373 -4.27 -29.93 -3.75
CA LYS A 373 -3.60 -31.13 -4.26
C LYS A 373 -2.51 -30.79 -5.27
N LYS A 374 -2.81 -29.96 -6.27
CA LYS A 374 -1.82 -29.52 -7.28
C LYS A 374 -0.67 -28.74 -6.68
N VAL A 375 -0.93 -27.92 -5.66
CA VAL A 375 0.12 -27.25 -4.85
C VAL A 375 1.00 -28.29 -4.16
N THR A 376 0.40 -29.30 -3.53
CA THR A 376 1.12 -30.38 -2.83
C THR A 376 2.00 -31.20 -3.79
N GLU A 377 1.45 -31.63 -4.94
CA GLU A 377 2.20 -32.34 -5.99
C GLU A 377 3.32 -31.49 -6.60
N TYR A 378 3.09 -30.18 -6.78
CA TYR A 378 4.07 -29.26 -7.35
C TYR A 378 5.26 -29.03 -6.41
N TYR A 379 5.04 -28.86 -5.12
CA TYR A 379 6.13 -28.62 -4.15
C TYR A 379 6.77 -29.91 -3.61
N GLY A 380 6.12 -31.08 -3.77
CA GLY A 380 6.66 -32.38 -3.39
C GLY A 380 7.87 -32.88 -4.22
N HIS A 381 8.23 -32.22 -5.32
CA HIS A 381 9.39 -32.57 -6.14
C HIS A 381 10.62 -31.69 -5.85
N PRO A 382 11.75 -32.24 -5.34
CA PRO A 382 12.93 -31.46 -4.96
C PRO A 382 13.53 -30.57 -6.07
N LYS A 383 13.41 -30.97 -7.34
CA LYS A 383 13.90 -30.19 -8.49
C LYS A 383 13.19 -28.82 -8.65
N ASN A 384 11.99 -28.67 -8.10
CA ASN A 384 11.27 -27.39 -8.15
C ASN A 384 11.83 -26.39 -7.11
N HIS A 385 12.54 -26.84 -6.08
CA HIS A 385 13.15 -25.99 -5.07
C HIS A 385 14.38 -25.22 -5.61
N GLU A 386 15.09 -25.79 -6.59
CA GLU A 386 16.26 -25.14 -7.24
C GLU A 386 15.91 -23.78 -7.90
N ASN A 387 14.67 -23.59 -8.36
CA ASN A 387 14.26 -22.34 -9.01
C ASN A 387 14.12 -21.16 -8.03
N ILE A 388 13.77 -21.45 -6.76
CA ILE A 388 13.78 -20.47 -5.67
C ILE A 388 15.23 -20.16 -5.29
N ILE A 389 16.07 -21.19 -5.16
CA ILE A 389 17.50 -21.03 -4.84
C ILE A 389 18.24 -20.23 -5.93
N ARG A 390 17.93 -20.43 -7.22
CA ARG A 390 18.47 -19.57 -8.30
C ARG A 390 18.03 -18.12 -8.17
N HIS A 391 16.77 -17.84 -7.83
CA HIS A 391 16.31 -16.47 -7.55
C HIS A 391 17.03 -15.82 -6.36
N LEU A 392 17.32 -16.57 -5.30
CA LEU A 392 18.03 -16.07 -4.11
C LEU A 392 19.54 -15.89 -4.36
N LEU A 393 20.19 -16.83 -5.06
CA LEU A 393 21.64 -16.78 -5.31
C LEU A 393 22.04 -15.76 -6.38
N ILE A 394 21.19 -15.53 -7.41
CA ILE A 394 21.44 -14.49 -8.42
C ILE A 394 21.28 -13.08 -7.81
N ASN A 395 20.38 -12.89 -6.84
CA ASN A 395 20.24 -11.62 -6.14
C ASN A 395 21.34 -11.36 -5.09
N SER A 396 21.81 -12.39 -4.38
CA SER A 396 22.84 -12.21 -3.34
C SER A 396 24.25 -11.96 -3.89
N LYS A 397 24.66 -12.62 -4.99
CA LYS A 397 26.02 -12.49 -5.55
C LYS A 397 26.30 -11.23 -6.38
N LEU A 398 25.36 -10.29 -6.48
CA LEU A 398 25.53 -9.01 -7.21
C LEU A 398 25.20 -7.75 -6.37
N SER A 399 25.06 -7.87 -5.05
CA SER A 399 24.66 -6.74 -4.18
C SER A 399 25.82 -6.09 -3.38
N SER A 400 27.08 -6.29 -3.80
CA SER A 400 28.26 -5.73 -3.11
C SER A 400 28.60 -4.28 -3.49
N THR A 401 28.11 -3.76 -4.62
CA THR A 401 28.26 -2.34 -4.99
C THR A 401 27.18 -1.47 -4.33
N PRO A 402 27.54 -0.42 -3.57
CA PRO A 402 26.58 0.56 -3.05
C PRO A 402 25.78 1.20 -4.19
N ARG A 403 24.43 1.09 -4.14
CA ARG A 403 23.56 1.70 -5.16
C ARG A 403 23.68 3.23 -5.08
N PRO A 404 24.11 3.93 -6.14
CA PRO A 404 24.44 5.37 -6.07
C PRO A 404 23.17 6.22 -5.94
N LYS A 405 22.77 6.56 -4.71
CA LYS A 405 21.60 7.41 -4.42
C LYS A 405 21.86 8.85 -4.88
N MET A 406 20.93 9.45 -5.63
CA MET A 406 21.02 10.87 -6.00
C MET A 406 20.64 11.74 -4.79
N ARG A 407 21.51 12.69 -4.45
CA ARG A 407 21.21 13.79 -3.51
C ARG A 407 21.02 15.10 -4.29
N VAL A 408 20.08 15.93 -3.86
CA VAL A 408 19.83 17.28 -4.40
C VAL A 408 19.67 18.25 -3.24
N SER A 409 20.51 19.28 -3.18
CA SER A 409 20.36 20.39 -2.23
C SER A 409 19.55 21.50 -2.87
N ILE A 410 18.42 21.86 -2.27
CA ILE A 410 17.61 23.02 -2.69
C ILE A 410 18.04 24.21 -1.84
N GLY A 411 18.49 25.29 -2.51
CA GLY A 411 19.04 26.48 -1.87
C GLY A 411 18.15 27.02 -0.75
N GLY A 412 18.68 27.07 0.47
CA GLY A 412 17.96 27.54 1.67
C GLY A 412 16.86 26.62 2.21
N LYS A 413 16.60 25.45 1.59
CA LYS A 413 15.56 24.48 2.00
C LYS A 413 16.09 23.08 2.30
N GLY A 414 17.39 22.84 2.19
CA GLY A 414 18.01 21.58 2.61
C GLY A 414 18.06 20.49 1.54
N VAL A 415 18.43 19.28 1.95
CA VAL A 415 18.88 18.20 1.05
C VAL A 415 17.89 17.05 0.97
N LEU A 416 17.53 16.68 -0.26
CA LEU A 416 16.70 15.53 -0.61
C LEU A 416 17.60 14.36 -1.03
N GLN A 417 17.23 13.13 -0.67
CA GLN A 417 17.83 11.91 -1.20
C GLN A 417 16.78 11.04 -1.89
N GLY A 418 16.99 10.77 -3.18
CA GLY A 418 16.10 9.98 -4.03
C GLY A 418 16.52 8.52 -4.19
N ALA A 419 15.62 7.72 -4.75
CA ALA A 419 15.87 6.35 -5.16
C ALA A 419 16.53 6.30 -6.56
N THR A 420 17.21 5.20 -6.86
CA THR A 420 17.78 4.94 -8.20
C THR A 420 17.02 3.79 -8.83
N ILE A 421 16.40 4.04 -9.97
CA ILE A 421 15.63 3.05 -10.71
C ILE A 421 16.57 2.34 -11.66
N LEU A 422 16.56 1.01 -11.60
CA LEU A 422 17.38 0.13 -12.44
C LEU A 422 16.51 -0.49 -13.52
N ASP A 423 17.07 -0.74 -14.70
CA ASP A 423 16.45 -1.60 -15.69
C ASP A 423 16.23 -3.01 -15.11
N THR A 424 15.08 -3.61 -15.42
CA THR A 424 14.67 -4.92 -14.90
C THR A 424 15.55 -6.05 -15.45
N LYS A 425 16.00 -5.95 -16.70
CA LYS A 425 16.77 -6.99 -17.40
C LYS A 425 18.28 -6.90 -17.15
N THR A 426 18.85 -5.70 -17.27
CA THR A 426 20.31 -5.44 -17.21
C THR A 426 20.81 -4.91 -15.88
N ARG A 427 19.91 -4.48 -14.97
CA ARG A 427 20.22 -3.86 -13.66
C ARG A 427 21.02 -2.55 -13.73
N VAL A 428 21.19 -1.97 -14.92
CA VAL A 428 21.82 -0.66 -15.14
C VAL A 428 20.87 0.47 -14.68
N PRO A 429 21.35 1.54 -14.02
CA PRO A 429 20.54 2.72 -13.71
C PRO A 429 19.92 3.38 -14.95
N ILE A 430 18.60 3.58 -14.93
CA ILE A 430 17.84 4.22 -16.03
C ILE A 430 17.37 5.63 -15.70
N CYS A 431 16.96 5.89 -14.45
CA CYS A 431 16.64 7.22 -13.94
C CYS A 431 16.81 7.26 -12.40
N TYR A 432 16.85 8.47 -11.85
CA TYR A 432 16.67 8.70 -10.42
C TYR A 432 15.22 9.12 -10.15
N ARG A 433 14.66 8.76 -9.00
CA ARG A 433 13.28 9.13 -8.60
C ARG A 433 13.27 9.71 -7.19
N PHE A 434 12.76 10.93 -7.05
CA PHE A 434 12.38 11.51 -5.77
C PHE A 434 10.85 11.39 -5.64
N SER A 435 10.37 10.80 -4.56
CA SER A 435 8.94 10.55 -4.31
C SER A 435 8.48 11.18 -3.02
N SER A 436 7.21 11.58 -2.98
CA SER A 436 6.58 12.26 -1.83
C SER A 436 7.21 13.62 -1.48
N VAL A 437 7.84 14.31 -2.43
CA VAL A 437 8.46 15.63 -2.21
C VAL A 437 7.37 16.69 -2.03
N PRO A 438 7.15 17.27 -0.84
CA PRO A 438 6.10 18.28 -0.67
C PRO A 438 6.46 19.57 -1.41
N TYR A 439 5.47 20.21 -2.01
CA TYR A 439 5.63 21.49 -2.71
C TYR A 439 4.83 22.64 -2.07
N ALA A 440 3.72 22.30 -1.42
CA ALA A 440 2.86 23.22 -0.68
C ALA A 440 2.65 22.74 0.77
N SER A 441 2.22 23.64 1.65
CA SER A 441 1.75 23.27 2.98
C SER A 441 0.49 22.38 2.90
N PRO A 442 0.31 21.39 3.80
CA PRO A 442 -0.84 20.48 3.75
C PRO A 442 -2.19 21.24 3.80
N PRO A 443 -3.11 21.01 2.85
CA PRO A 443 -4.37 21.76 2.69
C PRO A 443 -5.47 21.27 3.66
N ILE A 444 -5.08 21.01 4.92
CA ILE A 444 -5.91 20.42 5.97
C ILE A 444 -6.51 21.49 6.90
N GLY A 445 -7.60 21.14 7.59
CA GLY A 445 -8.30 22.05 8.50
C GLY A 445 -8.71 23.33 7.78
N ARG A 446 -8.37 24.50 8.31
CA ARG A 446 -8.69 25.82 7.72
C ARG A 446 -8.14 26.09 6.31
N ARG A 447 -7.31 25.19 5.75
CA ARG A 447 -6.76 25.30 4.38
C ARG A 447 -7.47 24.42 3.37
N ARG A 448 -8.45 23.62 3.80
CA ARG A 448 -9.36 22.93 2.90
C ARG A 448 -10.08 23.98 2.05
N TRP A 449 -10.15 23.76 0.75
CA TRP A 449 -10.69 24.71 -0.24
C TRP A 449 -10.12 26.15 -0.25
N CYS A 450 -8.95 26.38 0.37
CA CYS A 450 -8.13 27.56 0.12
C CYS A 450 -7.14 27.30 -1.02
N LYS A 451 -6.57 28.35 -1.64
CA LYS A 451 -5.40 28.20 -2.52
C LYS A 451 -4.23 27.54 -1.76
N PRO A 452 -3.35 26.78 -2.43
CA PRO A 452 -2.17 26.19 -1.79
C PRO A 452 -1.29 27.28 -1.17
N GLU A 453 -0.86 27.05 0.08
CA GLU A 453 0.12 27.89 0.77
C GLU A 453 1.54 27.37 0.52
N SER A 454 2.53 28.26 0.54
CA SER A 454 3.94 27.85 0.64
C SER A 454 4.19 26.96 1.84
N LEU A 455 5.20 26.10 1.74
CA LEU A 455 5.83 25.48 2.91
C LEU A 455 6.35 26.57 3.84
N LEU A 456 6.27 26.34 5.16
CA LEU A 456 6.74 27.29 6.18
C LEU A 456 8.21 27.65 5.95
N SER A 457 8.62 28.88 6.32
CA SER A 457 10.03 29.31 6.23
C SER A 457 10.99 28.47 7.06
N THR A 458 10.48 27.75 8.06
CA THR A 458 11.21 26.80 8.91
C THR A 458 11.19 25.35 8.37
N PHE A 459 10.51 25.08 7.25
CA PHE A 459 10.49 23.75 6.64
C PHE A 459 11.84 23.46 5.97
N SER A 460 12.43 22.31 6.28
CA SER A 460 13.61 21.77 5.60
C SER A 460 13.32 20.39 5.03
N TYR A 461 13.84 20.11 3.83
CA TYR A 461 13.86 18.79 3.22
C TYR A 461 14.90 17.85 3.88
N GLY A 462 15.84 18.37 4.68
CA GLY A 462 16.91 17.61 5.34
C GLY A 462 18.23 18.39 5.40
N SER A 463 19.28 17.82 6.01
CA SER A 463 20.63 18.39 6.04
C SER A 463 21.61 17.62 5.15
N ASP A 464 22.82 18.13 4.92
CA ASP A 464 23.86 17.41 4.19
C ASP A 464 24.31 16.11 4.90
N LEU A 465 24.24 16.08 6.23
CA LEU A 465 24.48 14.90 7.07
C LEU A 465 23.29 13.94 6.98
N GLU A 466 22.08 14.46 7.23
CA GLU A 466 20.81 13.72 7.29
C GLU A 466 19.81 14.25 6.24
N PRO A 467 19.94 13.86 4.96
CA PRO A 467 19.01 14.28 3.91
C PRO A 467 17.67 13.56 4.04
N GLY A 468 16.57 14.22 3.66
CA GLY A 468 15.24 13.60 3.70
C GLY A 468 15.12 12.46 2.69
N GLN A 469 14.51 11.35 3.10
CA GLN A 469 14.38 10.14 2.28
C GLN A 469 13.12 10.21 1.40
N PHE A 470 13.26 10.77 0.20
CA PHE A 470 12.20 10.92 -0.78
C PHE A 470 12.15 9.70 -1.71
N THR A 471 11.86 8.54 -1.14
CA THR A 471 11.89 7.23 -1.84
C THR A 471 10.52 6.54 -1.89
N LYS A 472 9.70 6.75 -0.85
CA LYS A 472 8.39 6.08 -0.64
C LYS A 472 7.28 6.73 -1.52
N PRO A 473 6.35 5.94 -2.10
CA PRO A 473 5.27 6.47 -2.95
C PRO A 473 4.38 7.49 -2.26
N CYS A 474 3.75 8.39 -3.03
CA CYS A 474 2.88 9.43 -2.50
C CYS A 474 1.57 8.84 -1.94
N THR A 475 1.07 9.38 -0.82
CA THR A 475 -0.30 9.12 -0.37
C THR A 475 -1.30 9.84 -1.29
N PRO A 476 -2.25 9.16 -1.95
CA PRO A 476 -3.20 9.83 -2.83
C PRO A 476 -4.19 10.73 -2.05
N CYS A 477 -4.68 11.78 -2.71
CA CYS A 477 -5.78 12.60 -2.18
C CYS A 477 -7.04 11.76 -1.93
N PRO A 478 -7.92 12.12 -0.98
CA PRO A 478 -9.16 11.39 -0.75
C PRO A 478 -10.08 11.52 -1.96
N GLN A 479 -10.59 10.38 -2.42
CA GLN A 479 -11.29 10.25 -3.70
C GLN A 479 -12.27 9.08 -3.66
N ILE A 480 -13.21 9.08 -4.59
CA ILE A 480 -14.16 7.98 -4.81
C ILE A 480 -13.54 6.87 -5.67
N SER A 481 -14.05 5.66 -5.47
CA SER A 481 -13.94 4.50 -6.35
C SER A 481 -15.33 3.88 -6.53
N ASP A 482 -15.44 2.85 -7.38
CA ASP A 482 -16.70 2.15 -7.64
C ASP A 482 -17.33 1.52 -6.37
N PHE A 483 -16.51 1.26 -5.35
CA PHE A 483 -16.92 0.71 -4.04
C PHE A 483 -16.94 1.75 -2.91
N GLY A 484 -16.84 3.05 -3.22
CA GLY A 484 -16.80 4.14 -2.23
C GLY A 484 -15.39 4.65 -1.94
N ALA A 485 -15.08 4.95 -0.67
CA ALA A 485 -13.82 5.60 -0.28
C ALA A 485 -12.59 4.70 -0.45
N ILE A 486 -11.55 5.19 -1.15
CA ILE A 486 -10.28 4.45 -1.30
C ILE A 486 -9.51 4.45 0.05
N PRO A 487 -9.06 3.29 0.56
CA PRO A 487 -8.24 3.21 1.77
C PRO A 487 -6.87 3.86 1.57
N ASN A 488 -6.22 4.21 2.68
CA ASN A 488 -4.85 4.79 2.69
C ASN A 488 -4.71 6.10 1.87
N THR A 489 -5.76 6.93 1.84
CA THR A 489 -5.75 8.29 1.27
C THR A 489 -5.54 9.36 2.35
N SER A 490 -5.08 10.55 1.96
CA SER A 490 -4.85 11.69 2.87
C SER A 490 -5.02 13.03 2.16
N GLU A 491 -5.59 14.02 2.85
CA GLU A 491 -5.63 15.41 2.35
C GLU A 491 -4.22 16.05 2.26
N ASP A 492 -3.22 15.51 2.96
CA ASP A 492 -1.81 15.86 2.78
C ASP A 492 -1.22 15.16 1.53
N CYS A 493 -1.67 15.60 0.35
CA CYS A 493 -1.33 15.01 -0.95
C CYS A 493 -0.63 15.98 -1.94
N LEU A 494 -0.32 17.22 -1.53
CA LEU A 494 0.34 18.24 -2.37
C LEU A 494 1.86 18.01 -2.48
N LYS A 495 2.20 16.90 -3.15
CA LYS A 495 3.55 16.33 -3.26
C LYS A 495 3.88 15.96 -4.71
N PHE A 496 5.17 15.85 -5.03
CA PHE A 496 5.67 15.38 -6.32
C PHE A 496 6.20 13.94 -6.28
N ASN A 497 6.10 13.28 -7.42
CA ASN A 497 7.14 12.37 -7.90
C ASN A 497 7.97 13.11 -8.98
N ILE A 498 9.30 13.09 -8.87
CA ILE A 498 10.25 13.72 -9.81
C ILE A 498 11.19 12.64 -10.34
N TYR A 499 11.26 12.47 -11.66
CA TYR A 499 12.12 11.51 -12.35
C TYR A 499 13.21 12.23 -13.13
N VAL A 500 14.48 11.97 -12.82
CA VAL A 500 15.65 12.66 -13.40
C VAL A 500 16.47 11.67 -14.27
N PRO A 501 16.88 12.04 -15.51
CA PRO A 501 17.74 11.19 -16.33
C PRO A 501 19.09 10.88 -15.66
N VAL A 502 19.62 9.68 -15.90
CA VAL A 502 21.02 9.37 -15.58
C VAL A 502 21.95 10.07 -16.59
N GLY A 503 23.05 10.64 -16.09
CA GLY A 503 24.08 11.30 -16.88
C GLY A 503 24.18 12.81 -16.63
N LYS A 504 25.15 13.46 -17.26
CA LYS A 504 25.36 14.91 -17.17
C LYS A 504 24.27 15.66 -17.96
N PRO A 505 23.62 16.68 -17.40
CA PRO A 505 22.64 17.48 -18.14
C PRO A 505 23.28 18.26 -19.31
N PRO A 506 22.49 18.63 -20.34
CA PRO A 506 22.89 19.61 -21.35
C PRO A 506 23.31 20.94 -20.72
N ALA A 507 24.04 21.78 -21.47
CA ALA A 507 24.57 23.06 -20.97
C ALA A 507 23.50 24.06 -20.47
N LYS A 508 22.25 23.95 -20.94
CA LYS A 508 21.10 24.73 -20.45
C LYS A 508 20.22 23.99 -19.42
N GLY A 509 20.61 22.79 -18.99
CA GLY A 509 19.77 21.85 -18.23
C GLY A 509 18.96 20.90 -19.12
N TRP A 510 18.41 19.84 -18.51
CA TRP A 510 17.47 18.91 -19.15
C TRP A 510 16.14 19.62 -19.49
N PRO A 511 15.47 19.29 -20.62
CA PRO A 511 14.07 19.63 -20.82
C PRO A 511 13.19 19.14 -19.65
N VAL A 512 12.13 19.88 -19.33
CA VAL A 512 11.23 19.55 -18.22
C VAL A 512 9.84 19.24 -18.77
N LEU A 513 9.29 18.08 -18.41
CA LEU A 513 7.91 17.69 -18.67
C LEU A 513 7.14 17.67 -17.34
N PHE A 514 6.29 18.66 -17.15
CA PHE A 514 5.36 18.75 -16.03
C PHE A 514 4.10 17.94 -16.39
N TRP A 515 3.99 16.74 -15.83
CA TRP A 515 3.03 15.70 -16.22
C TRP A 515 1.87 15.58 -15.23
N ILE A 516 0.69 16.03 -15.63
CA ILE A 516 -0.54 16.00 -14.84
C ILE A 516 -1.29 14.70 -15.13
N HIS A 517 -1.63 13.95 -14.09
CA HIS A 517 -2.33 12.67 -14.22
C HIS A 517 -3.82 12.83 -14.62
N GLY A 518 -4.37 11.77 -15.23
CA GLY A 518 -5.79 11.68 -15.60
C GLY A 518 -6.74 11.38 -14.42
N GLY A 519 -7.99 10.99 -14.75
CA GLY A 519 -9.01 10.55 -13.77
C GLY A 519 -10.21 11.48 -13.55
N PHE A 520 -10.75 12.09 -14.62
CA PHE A 520 -11.92 13.01 -14.62
C PHE A 520 -11.82 14.25 -13.69
N LEU A 521 -10.65 14.52 -13.09
CA LEU A 521 -10.44 15.39 -11.92
C LEU A 521 -11.13 14.89 -10.63
N GLN A 522 -11.63 13.65 -10.60
CA GLN A 522 -12.34 13.04 -9.46
C GLN A 522 -11.49 12.00 -8.72
N PHE A 523 -10.60 11.32 -9.44
CA PHE A 523 -9.71 10.26 -8.95
C PHE A 523 -8.34 10.32 -9.64
N GLY A 524 -7.41 9.46 -9.25
CA GLY A 524 -6.05 9.38 -9.77
C GLY A 524 -4.98 9.73 -8.73
N SER A 525 -3.71 9.61 -9.13
CA SER A 525 -2.57 10.02 -8.31
C SER A 525 -1.33 10.27 -9.18
N ASN A 526 -0.35 10.98 -8.64
CA ASN A 526 0.97 11.11 -9.27
C ASN A 526 1.83 9.84 -9.22
N ASN A 527 1.35 8.73 -8.63
CA ASN A 527 1.98 7.42 -8.72
C ASN A 527 1.46 6.59 -9.92
N THR A 528 0.41 7.06 -10.62
CA THR A 528 -0.30 6.28 -11.65
C THR A 528 0.54 6.04 -12.91
N ASP A 529 1.48 6.95 -13.22
CA ASP A 529 2.28 6.90 -14.44
C ASP A 529 3.79 6.80 -14.10
N ASN A 530 4.51 5.91 -14.80
CA ASN A 530 5.90 5.55 -14.54
C ASN A 530 6.82 5.82 -15.75
N PRO A 531 7.32 7.06 -15.93
CA PRO A 531 8.17 7.45 -17.06
C PRO A 531 9.62 6.93 -16.98
N ALA A 532 9.96 6.03 -16.04
CA ALA A 532 11.32 5.56 -15.85
C ALA A 532 11.91 4.90 -17.11
N GLU A 533 11.12 4.08 -17.81
CA GLU A 533 11.56 3.41 -19.04
C GLU A 533 11.59 4.37 -20.24
N LEU A 534 10.64 5.31 -20.34
CA LEU A 534 10.64 6.39 -21.34
C LEU A 534 11.94 7.19 -21.27
N ILE A 535 12.29 7.68 -20.07
CA ILE A 535 13.51 8.44 -19.81
C ILE A 535 14.75 7.56 -19.98
N GLY A 536 14.68 6.28 -19.57
CA GLY A 536 15.80 5.35 -19.59
C GLY A 536 16.21 4.91 -21.00
N LYS A 537 15.26 4.32 -21.73
CA LYS A 537 15.47 3.45 -22.90
C LYS A 537 15.18 4.10 -24.25
N THR A 538 14.78 5.38 -24.24
CA THR A 538 14.45 6.14 -25.46
C THR A 538 15.28 7.43 -25.54
N ASN A 539 15.14 8.15 -26.67
CA ASN A 539 15.73 9.48 -26.86
C ASN A 539 14.97 10.61 -26.14
N VAL A 540 13.87 10.31 -25.44
CA VAL A 540 13.04 11.26 -24.67
C VAL A 540 13.70 11.55 -23.32
N LYS A 541 14.91 12.14 -23.35
CA LYS A 541 15.71 12.49 -22.18
C LYS A 541 15.26 13.84 -21.59
N CYS A 542 14.32 13.79 -20.66
CA CYS A 542 13.78 14.94 -19.92
C CYS A 542 13.63 14.62 -18.42
N ILE A 543 13.53 15.66 -17.57
CA ILE A 543 13.05 15.49 -16.20
C ILE A 543 11.52 15.48 -16.24
N VAL A 544 10.89 14.48 -15.65
CA VAL A 544 9.42 14.39 -15.54
C VAL A 544 8.99 14.69 -14.11
N ILE A 545 8.01 15.57 -13.94
CA ILE A 545 7.49 16.03 -12.64
C ILE A 545 5.99 15.75 -12.59
N SER A 546 5.56 14.92 -11.64
CA SER A 546 4.16 14.54 -11.48
C SER A 546 3.61 15.08 -10.16
N PRO A 547 2.80 16.17 -10.16
CA PRO A 547 2.14 16.68 -8.96
C PRO A 547 0.91 15.85 -8.57
N GLY A 548 0.75 15.56 -7.28
CA GLY A 548 -0.56 15.29 -6.69
C GLY A 548 -1.27 16.61 -6.43
N TYR A 549 -2.56 16.69 -6.78
CA TYR A 549 -3.40 17.90 -6.67
C TYR A 549 -4.79 17.50 -6.15
N ARG A 550 -5.54 18.42 -5.51
CA ARG A 550 -6.85 18.08 -4.92
C ARG A 550 -7.88 17.72 -5.99
N LEU A 551 -8.66 16.67 -5.70
CA LEU A 551 -9.61 16.02 -6.61
C LEU A 551 -11.05 16.14 -6.10
N GLY A 552 -12.01 16.03 -7.02
CA GLY A 552 -13.44 15.98 -6.75
C GLY A 552 -13.90 17.08 -5.81
N VAL A 553 -14.63 16.72 -4.76
CA VAL A 553 -15.12 17.67 -3.74
C VAL A 553 -14.00 18.43 -3.01
N PHE A 554 -12.77 17.95 -2.95
CA PHE A 554 -11.64 18.70 -2.36
C PHE A 554 -11.02 19.70 -3.33
N GLY A 555 -11.11 19.45 -4.64
CA GLY A 555 -10.50 20.27 -5.70
C GLY A 555 -11.44 21.28 -6.35
N PHE A 556 -12.75 20.96 -6.43
CA PHE A 556 -13.70 21.62 -7.33
C PHE A 556 -15.09 21.83 -6.70
N LEU A 557 -15.15 22.01 -5.37
CA LEU A 557 -16.36 22.49 -4.68
C LEU A 557 -16.57 23.97 -4.97
N ALA A 558 -17.76 24.33 -5.48
CA ALA A 558 -18.12 25.71 -5.79
C ALA A 558 -19.62 25.95 -5.54
N SER A 559 -19.92 26.94 -4.70
CA SER A 559 -21.26 27.46 -4.39
C SER A 559 -21.13 28.93 -4.01
N LYS A 560 -22.10 29.77 -4.37
CA LYS A 560 -22.13 31.20 -4.06
C LYS A 560 -22.04 31.44 -2.55
N ARG A 561 -22.72 30.61 -1.76
CA ARG A 561 -22.69 30.64 -0.27
C ARG A 561 -21.32 30.32 0.27
N LEU A 562 -20.63 29.35 -0.32
CA LEU A 562 -19.28 28.99 0.09
C LEU A 562 -18.26 30.07 -0.28
N LEU A 563 -18.39 30.68 -1.47
CA LEU A 563 -17.55 31.83 -1.87
C LEU A 563 -17.72 33.02 -0.91
N ASN A 564 -18.95 33.36 -0.50
CA ASN A 564 -19.22 34.38 0.52
C ASN A 564 -18.50 34.08 1.85
N ALA A 565 -18.24 32.80 2.14
CA ALA A 565 -17.54 32.32 3.34
C ALA A 565 -16.03 32.04 3.12
N GLY A 566 -15.45 32.53 2.02
CA GLY A 566 -14.01 32.45 1.74
C GLY A 566 -13.52 31.15 1.09
N VAL A 567 -14.43 30.26 0.65
CA VAL A 567 -14.07 29.07 -0.13
C VAL A 567 -13.69 29.47 -1.55
N VAL A 568 -12.52 29.04 -2.01
CA VAL A 568 -12.02 29.33 -3.36
C VAL A 568 -12.44 28.19 -4.31
N PRO A 569 -13.04 28.49 -5.48
CA PRO A 569 -13.33 27.48 -6.49
C PRO A 569 -12.05 27.00 -7.20
N ASN A 570 -12.15 25.91 -7.96
CA ASN A 570 -11.08 25.43 -8.85
C ASN A 570 -9.71 25.20 -8.16
N VAL A 571 -9.65 24.98 -6.85
CA VAL A 571 -8.38 24.83 -6.11
C VAL A 571 -7.51 23.66 -6.57
N GLY A 572 -8.06 22.63 -7.21
CA GLY A 572 -7.28 21.60 -7.90
C GLY A 572 -6.44 22.12 -9.08
N PHE A 573 -6.88 23.19 -9.75
CA PHE A 573 -6.08 23.91 -10.75
C PHE A 573 -5.07 24.88 -10.10
N TRP A 574 -5.44 25.51 -8.98
CA TRP A 574 -4.48 26.32 -8.20
C TRP A 574 -3.33 25.47 -7.63
N ASP A 575 -3.60 24.24 -7.19
CA ASP A 575 -2.59 23.26 -6.75
C ASP A 575 -1.57 22.95 -7.87
N GLN A 576 -2.08 22.59 -9.05
CA GLN A 576 -1.27 22.35 -10.24
C GLN A 576 -0.46 23.60 -10.65
N ARG A 577 -1.04 24.79 -10.57
CA ARG A 577 -0.37 26.05 -10.92
C ARG A 577 0.76 26.37 -9.94
N PHE A 578 0.51 26.21 -8.66
CA PHE A 578 1.51 26.42 -7.61
C PHE A 578 2.65 25.39 -7.70
N ALA A 579 2.35 24.15 -8.08
CA ALA A 579 3.35 23.14 -8.42
C ALA A 579 4.17 23.51 -9.68
N LEU A 580 3.56 24.14 -10.69
CA LEU A 580 4.26 24.62 -11.89
C LEU A 580 5.19 25.81 -11.57
N GLU A 581 4.79 26.69 -10.66
CA GLU A 581 5.62 27.79 -10.14
C GLU A 581 6.78 27.27 -9.29
N TRP A 582 6.53 26.32 -8.36
CA TRP A 582 7.59 25.61 -7.64
C TRP A 582 8.57 24.96 -8.62
N THR A 583 8.06 24.35 -9.70
CA THR A 583 8.89 23.72 -10.75
C THR A 583 9.82 24.75 -11.38
N TYR A 584 9.29 25.89 -11.85
CA TYR A 584 10.11 26.93 -12.46
C TYR A 584 11.21 27.44 -11.49
N ASP A 585 10.89 27.63 -10.21
CA ASP A 585 11.86 28.13 -9.22
C ASP A 585 12.93 27.12 -8.78
N ASN A 586 12.62 25.82 -8.78
CA ASN A 586 13.47 24.80 -8.12
C ASN A 586 14.07 23.76 -9.07
N ILE A 587 13.57 23.58 -10.30
CA ILE A 587 14.01 22.45 -11.14
C ILE A 587 15.47 22.53 -11.59
N GLN A 588 16.07 23.72 -11.56
CA GLN A 588 17.51 23.95 -11.78
C GLN A 588 18.39 23.15 -10.79
N TYR A 589 17.94 22.91 -9.54
CA TYR A 589 18.68 22.09 -8.57
C TYR A 589 18.75 20.60 -8.93
N PHE A 590 17.81 20.13 -9.76
CA PHE A 590 17.79 18.76 -10.32
C PHE A 590 18.50 18.69 -11.69
N GLY A 591 19.13 19.78 -12.14
CA GLY A 591 19.75 19.88 -13.46
C GLY A 591 18.76 20.17 -14.60
N GLY A 592 17.56 20.64 -14.31
CA GLY A 592 16.52 20.98 -15.30
C GLY A 592 16.59 22.41 -15.82
N ASN A 593 16.12 22.60 -17.06
CA ASN A 593 15.98 23.89 -17.72
C ASN A 593 14.60 24.51 -17.43
N LYS A 594 14.53 25.45 -16.48
CA LYS A 594 13.28 26.16 -16.17
C LYS A 594 12.71 26.98 -17.32
N GLU A 595 13.54 27.41 -18.27
CA GLU A 595 13.09 28.15 -19.46
C GLU A 595 12.54 27.24 -20.56
N ASN A 596 12.55 25.92 -20.37
CA ASN A 596 12.05 24.92 -21.32
C ASN A 596 11.14 23.89 -20.63
N ILE A 597 10.06 24.39 -20.02
CA ILE A 597 9.00 23.58 -19.42
C ILE A 597 7.89 23.31 -20.45
N THR A 598 7.61 22.03 -20.65
CA THR A 598 6.42 21.52 -21.34
C THR A 598 5.41 21.09 -20.28
N VAL A 599 4.15 21.53 -20.38
CA VAL A 599 3.05 21.04 -19.53
C VAL A 599 2.24 20.01 -20.30
N GLY A 600 1.94 18.87 -19.70
CA GLY A 600 1.29 17.77 -20.41
C GLY A 600 0.49 16.84 -19.52
N GLY A 601 -0.30 15.99 -20.16
CA GLY A 601 -1.03 14.93 -19.48
C GLY A 601 -1.94 14.15 -20.42
N LEU A 602 -2.61 13.15 -19.86
CA LEU A 602 -3.61 12.32 -20.53
C LEU A 602 -5.00 12.59 -19.93
N SER A 603 -6.05 12.58 -20.76
CA SER A 603 -7.44 12.67 -20.29
C SER A 603 -7.68 13.96 -19.46
N ALA A 604 -8.13 13.86 -18.21
CA ALA A 604 -8.24 15.00 -17.30
C ALA A 604 -6.90 15.73 -17.03
N GLY A 605 -5.75 15.08 -17.26
CA GLY A 605 -4.43 15.71 -17.27
C GLY A 605 -4.20 16.60 -18.50
N ALA A 606 -4.70 16.19 -19.67
CA ALA A 606 -4.71 17.03 -20.88
C ALA A 606 -5.69 18.22 -20.73
N TYR A 607 -6.89 17.97 -20.18
CA TYR A 607 -7.84 19.02 -19.78
C TYR A 607 -7.20 20.02 -18.81
N SER A 608 -6.44 19.53 -17.83
CA SER A 608 -5.67 20.37 -16.92
C SER A 608 -4.57 21.16 -17.64
N ALA A 609 -3.81 20.52 -18.54
CA ALA A 609 -2.77 21.18 -19.32
C ALA A 609 -3.32 22.32 -20.21
N PHE A 610 -4.54 22.17 -20.74
CA PHE A 610 -5.26 23.27 -21.38
C PHE A 610 -5.53 24.44 -20.42
N TYR A 611 -6.11 24.19 -19.24
CA TYR A 611 -6.41 25.28 -18.30
C TYR A 611 -5.15 25.93 -17.71
N GLN A 612 -4.07 25.17 -17.51
CA GLN A 612 -2.77 25.75 -17.13
C GLN A 612 -2.22 26.67 -18.24
N LEU A 613 -2.29 26.27 -19.53
CA LEU A 613 -1.94 27.16 -20.65
C LEU A 613 -2.85 28.40 -20.70
N ALA A 614 -4.16 28.21 -20.59
CA ALA A 614 -5.16 29.28 -20.66
C ALA A 614 -5.02 30.31 -19.55
N TYR A 615 -4.62 29.88 -18.35
CA TYR A 615 -4.20 30.78 -17.29
C TYR A 615 -2.86 31.44 -17.64
N ASP A 616 -1.81 30.66 -17.93
CA ASP A 616 -0.43 31.13 -18.12
C ASP A 616 -0.30 32.24 -19.18
N ILE A 617 -1.00 32.14 -20.31
CA ILE A 617 -0.98 33.15 -21.37
C ILE A 617 -2.07 34.24 -21.23
N GLY A 618 -2.99 34.07 -20.28
CA GLY A 618 -4.17 34.90 -20.05
C GLY A 618 -3.92 36.15 -19.20
N PRO A 619 -4.93 37.03 -19.07
CA PRO A 619 -4.77 38.36 -18.44
C PRO A 619 -4.53 38.32 -16.93
N ASN A 620 -4.91 37.22 -16.26
CA ASN A 620 -4.82 37.08 -14.80
C ASN A 620 -3.49 36.44 -14.33
N CYS A 621 -2.59 36.09 -15.25
CA CYS A 621 -1.31 35.47 -14.92
C CYS A 621 -0.21 36.53 -14.74
N ASN A 622 0.51 36.43 -13.63
CA ASN A 622 1.63 37.30 -13.28
C ASN A 622 3.00 36.77 -13.76
N ARG A 623 3.07 35.54 -14.31
CA ARG A 623 4.31 34.82 -14.59
C ARG A 623 4.13 33.74 -15.67
N GLN A 624 4.47 34.06 -16.91
CA GLN A 624 4.46 33.10 -18.02
C GLN A 624 5.59 32.07 -17.89
N ILE A 625 5.25 30.78 -17.91
CA ILE A 625 6.16 29.64 -17.68
C ILE A 625 6.14 28.65 -18.85
N ILE A 626 4.99 28.48 -19.50
CA ILE A 626 4.74 27.35 -20.40
C ILE A 626 5.32 27.64 -21.77
N ARG A 627 6.21 26.75 -22.26
CA ARG A 627 6.74 26.83 -23.63
C ARG A 627 6.06 25.88 -24.59
N ARG A 628 5.58 24.71 -24.12
CA ARG A 628 4.90 23.71 -24.96
C ARG A 628 3.84 22.96 -24.20
N VAL A 629 2.89 22.38 -24.93
CA VAL A 629 1.76 21.64 -24.36
C VAL A 629 1.56 20.26 -24.99
N LEU A 630 1.32 19.24 -24.16
CA LEU A 630 0.82 17.93 -24.59
C LEU A 630 -0.64 17.76 -24.15
N GLN A 631 -1.54 17.42 -25.08
CA GLN A 631 -2.95 17.13 -24.81
C GLN A 631 -3.34 15.77 -25.40
N PHE A 632 -3.18 14.70 -24.61
CA PHE A 632 -3.47 13.34 -25.06
C PHE A 632 -4.89 12.92 -24.66
N SER A 633 -5.71 12.50 -25.64
CA SER A 633 -7.10 12.07 -25.47
C SER A 633 -7.98 13.06 -24.68
N ASN A 634 -7.91 14.36 -25.01
CA ASN A 634 -8.88 15.35 -24.54
C ASN A 634 -8.96 16.58 -25.45
N GLY A 635 -10.10 17.27 -25.44
CA GLY A 635 -10.39 18.49 -26.20
C GLY A 635 -11.08 19.54 -25.33
N CYS A 636 -10.86 20.82 -25.63
CA CYS A 636 -11.30 21.93 -24.78
C CYS A 636 -11.96 23.04 -25.61
N GLY A 637 -13.24 23.33 -25.33
CA GLY A 637 -13.97 24.36 -26.06
C GLY A 637 -15.47 24.49 -25.82
N VAL A 638 -16.02 23.73 -24.87
CA VAL A 638 -17.29 24.08 -24.21
C VAL A 638 -16.97 24.86 -22.94
N GLU A 639 -17.67 25.96 -22.73
CA GLU A 639 -17.49 26.82 -21.55
C GLU A 639 -17.92 26.09 -20.26
N PRO A 640 -17.15 26.17 -19.16
CA PRO A 640 -17.54 25.61 -17.87
C PRO A 640 -18.88 26.14 -17.35
N LYS A 641 -19.52 25.35 -16.48
CA LYS A 641 -20.73 25.78 -15.77
C LYS A 641 -20.46 27.04 -14.93
N SER A 642 -21.47 27.89 -14.85
CA SER A 642 -21.48 28.99 -13.89
C SER A 642 -21.57 28.46 -12.45
N ILE A 643 -21.13 29.27 -11.48
CA ILE A 643 -21.26 28.93 -10.04
C ILE A 643 -22.73 28.72 -9.65
N LEU A 644 -23.66 29.44 -10.30
CA LEU A 644 -25.11 29.29 -10.08
C LEU A 644 -25.66 27.94 -10.57
N GLU A 645 -25.15 27.41 -11.71
CA GLU A 645 -25.48 26.07 -12.17
C GLU A 645 -24.91 24.98 -11.26
N ALA A 646 -23.74 25.22 -10.65
CA ALA A 646 -23.13 24.29 -9.69
C ALA A 646 -23.87 24.22 -8.33
N GLU A 647 -24.58 25.29 -7.94
CA GLU A 647 -25.25 25.41 -6.64
C GLU A 647 -26.20 24.22 -6.32
N HIS A 648 -27.02 23.80 -7.28
CA HIS A 648 -27.98 22.69 -7.11
C HIS A 648 -27.29 21.36 -6.73
N HIS A 649 -26.15 21.07 -7.35
CA HIS A 649 -25.34 19.89 -7.04
C HIS A 649 -24.71 19.97 -5.65
N VAL A 650 -24.35 21.18 -5.19
CA VAL A 650 -23.89 21.39 -3.81
C VAL A 650 -25.04 21.24 -2.82
N GLN A 651 -26.26 21.70 -3.14
CA GLN A 651 -27.44 21.52 -2.28
C GLN A 651 -27.77 20.04 -2.03
N ASP A 652 -27.77 19.20 -3.08
CA ASP A 652 -27.92 17.73 -2.94
C ASP A 652 -26.85 17.15 -2.00
N PHE A 653 -25.60 17.59 -2.15
CA PHE A 653 -24.48 17.15 -1.29
C PHE A 653 -24.61 17.61 0.17
N LEU A 654 -25.07 18.83 0.43
CA LEU A 654 -25.30 19.34 1.79
C LEU A 654 -26.43 18.59 2.49
N LYS A 655 -27.52 18.33 1.76
CA LYS A 655 -28.67 17.54 2.21
C LYS A 655 -28.25 16.13 2.62
N GLU A 656 -27.45 15.45 1.79
CA GLU A 656 -26.90 14.12 2.09
C GLU A 656 -25.98 14.13 3.32
N LEU A 657 -25.17 15.19 3.49
CA LEU A 657 -24.37 15.37 4.70
C LEU A 657 -25.20 15.73 5.96
N GLY A 658 -26.51 15.85 5.87
CA GLY A 658 -27.41 16.25 6.97
C GLY A 658 -27.21 17.70 7.40
N ILE A 659 -26.78 18.58 6.50
CA ILE A 659 -26.49 20.00 6.78
C ILE A 659 -27.74 20.83 6.42
N PRO A 660 -28.36 21.57 7.36
CA PRO A 660 -29.55 22.37 7.07
C PRO A 660 -29.27 23.54 6.14
N ASP A 661 -30.16 23.77 5.16
CA ASP A 661 -30.06 24.89 4.23
C ASP A 661 -30.14 26.26 4.91
N SER A 662 -30.80 26.36 6.06
CA SER A 662 -31.05 27.61 6.81
C SER A 662 -29.84 28.21 7.53
N LEU A 663 -28.67 27.56 7.50
CA LEU A 663 -27.43 28.08 8.09
C LEU A 663 -26.93 29.35 7.40
N ARG A 664 -26.23 30.23 8.13
CA ARG A 664 -25.50 31.33 7.49
C ARG A 664 -24.23 30.79 6.83
N ASP A 665 -23.75 31.48 5.81
CA ASP A 665 -22.65 31.02 4.94
C ASP A 665 -21.36 30.67 5.72
N LEU A 666 -21.00 31.46 6.73
CA LEU A 666 -19.87 31.18 7.63
C LEU A 666 -20.09 29.94 8.51
N GLU A 667 -21.32 29.65 8.92
CA GLU A 667 -21.67 28.49 9.75
C GLU A 667 -21.68 27.20 8.92
N LEU A 668 -22.22 27.27 7.71
CA LEU A 668 -22.13 26.24 6.68
C LEU A 668 -20.67 25.88 6.40
N SER A 669 -19.81 26.87 6.12
CA SER A 669 -18.37 26.68 5.92
C SER A 669 -17.71 26.05 7.15
N ALA A 670 -18.00 26.56 8.36
CA ALA A 670 -17.43 26.04 9.61
C ALA A 670 -17.86 24.59 9.94
N ILE A 671 -19.02 24.12 9.46
CA ILE A 671 -19.45 22.72 9.59
C ILE A 671 -18.76 21.84 8.55
N LEU A 672 -18.68 22.27 7.29
CA LEU A 672 -17.97 21.54 6.23
C LEU A 672 -16.48 21.35 6.53
N HIS A 673 -15.83 22.34 7.14
CA HIS A 673 -14.43 22.23 7.61
C HIS A 673 -14.24 21.24 8.76
N LYS A 674 -15.30 20.89 9.51
CA LYS A 674 -15.27 19.91 10.62
C LYS A 674 -15.59 18.48 10.18
N LYS A 675 -16.24 18.28 9.02
CA LYS A 675 -16.45 16.93 8.46
C LYS A 675 -15.11 16.26 8.16
N SER A 676 -14.99 14.96 8.43
CA SER A 676 -13.80 14.19 8.03
C SER A 676 -13.78 13.97 6.52
N SER A 677 -12.60 13.70 5.96
CA SER A 677 -12.44 13.40 4.53
C SER A 677 -13.28 12.19 4.11
N LYS A 678 -13.47 11.22 5.02
CA LYS A 678 -14.34 10.05 4.82
C LYS A 678 -15.81 10.44 4.75
N ASP A 679 -16.30 11.32 5.62
CA ASP A 679 -17.72 11.76 5.61
C ASP A 679 -18.05 12.50 4.30
N LEU A 680 -17.13 13.35 3.84
CA LEU A 680 -17.27 14.07 2.57
C LEU A 680 -17.33 13.08 1.39
N ILE A 681 -16.40 12.13 1.30
CA ILE A 681 -16.42 11.10 0.24
C ILE A 681 -17.66 10.20 0.32
N GLN A 682 -18.13 9.87 1.53
CA GLN A 682 -19.37 9.12 1.72
C GLN A 682 -20.57 9.89 1.16
N GLY A 683 -20.71 11.19 1.45
CA GLY A 683 -21.77 12.02 0.89
C GLY A 683 -21.74 12.09 -0.64
N VAL A 684 -20.54 12.23 -1.25
CA VAL A 684 -20.36 12.19 -2.71
C VAL A 684 -20.76 10.83 -3.31
N SER A 685 -20.66 9.73 -2.55
CA SER A 685 -21.01 8.40 -3.05
C SER A 685 -22.52 8.15 -3.18
N GLN A 686 -23.36 8.89 -2.44
CA GLN A 686 -24.82 8.67 -2.39
C GLN A 686 -25.60 9.62 -3.32
N ILE A 687 -25.11 10.84 -3.57
CA ILE A 687 -25.75 11.79 -4.50
C ILE A 687 -25.74 11.29 -5.96
N LYS A 688 -26.76 11.72 -6.74
CA LYS A 688 -26.90 11.32 -8.16
C LYS A 688 -25.73 11.81 -9.01
N GLN A 689 -25.48 13.12 -9.04
CA GLN A 689 -24.30 13.68 -9.70
C GLN A 689 -23.09 13.49 -8.78
N LYS A 690 -22.10 12.70 -9.22
CA LYS A 690 -20.89 12.41 -8.43
C LYS A 690 -19.67 13.27 -8.80
N PHE A 691 -19.81 14.09 -9.84
CA PHE A 691 -18.71 14.84 -10.45
C PHE A 691 -18.71 16.30 -10.00
N PHE A 692 -17.65 16.70 -9.29
CA PHE A 692 -17.30 18.09 -8.99
C PHE A 692 -16.34 18.56 -10.07
N ARG A 693 -16.79 19.48 -10.92
CA ARG A 693 -16.10 19.90 -12.14
C ARG A 693 -15.79 21.41 -12.08
N PRO A 694 -14.78 21.90 -12.82
CA PRO A 694 -14.43 23.31 -12.81
C PRO A 694 -15.60 24.22 -13.18
N VAL A 695 -15.61 25.41 -12.62
CA VAL A 695 -16.61 26.46 -12.84
C VAL A 695 -15.97 27.72 -13.40
N MET A 696 -16.76 28.53 -14.13
CA MET A 696 -16.34 29.86 -14.55
C MET A 696 -16.20 30.76 -13.30
N ASP A 697 -14.97 31.01 -12.86
CA ASP A 697 -14.64 31.76 -11.64
C ASP A 697 -14.14 33.19 -11.88
N ARG A 698 -13.82 33.54 -13.14
CA ARG A 698 -13.18 34.79 -13.58
C ARG A 698 -11.77 35.05 -13.03
N GLU A 699 -11.21 34.14 -12.25
CA GLU A 699 -9.89 34.30 -11.61
C GLU A 699 -8.86 33.34 -12.22
N PHE A 700 -9.11 32.02 -12.16
CA PHE A 700 -8.31 31.04 -12.88
C PHE A 700 -8.79 30.85 -14.32
N ILE A 701 -10.12 30.83 -14.51
CA ILE A 701 -10.77 30.70 -15.81
C ILE A 701 -11.31 32.08 -16.20
N SER A 702 -10.62 32.73 -17.14
CA SER A 702 -11.06 34.01 -17.71
C SER A 702 -12.37 33.88 -18.48
N GLU A 703 -13.30 34.83 -18.29
CA GLU A 703 -14.56 34.87 -19.04
C GLU A 703 -14.40 35.17 -20.54
N PHE A 704 -13.22 35.65 -20.95
CA PHE A 704 -12.87 35.87 -22.35
C PHE A 704 -12.31 34.62 -23.05
N LEU A 705 -11.85 33.61 -22.31
CA LEU A 705 -11.11 32.45 -22.82
C LEU A 705 -11.74 31.82 -24.07
N PHE A 706 -13.04 31.51 -24.02
CA PHE A 706 -13.73 30.83 -25.14
C PHE A 706 -13.96 31.76 -26.33
N LYS A 707 -14.16 33.06 -26.10
CA LYS A 707 -14.22 34.07 -27.18
C LYS A 707 -12.88 34.13 -27.90
N ASP A 708 -11.79 34.27 -27.15
CA ASP A 708 -10.43 34.44 -27.68
C ASP A 708 -9.93 33.16 -28.38
N ILE A 709 -10.42 31.98 -27.97
CA ILE A 709 -10.28 30.74 -28.76
C ILE A 709 -11.06 30.85 -30.07
N TYR A 710 -12.37 31.15 -30.01
CA TYR A 710 -13.26 31.11 -31.18
C TYR A 710 -12.90 32.12 -32.28
N ASP A 711 -12.37 33.30 -31.92
CA ASP A 711 -11.89 34.29 -32.90
C ASP A 711 -10.45 34.03 -33.39
N GLY A 712 -9.61 33.39 -32.56
CA GLY A 712 -8.24 32.98 -32.89
C GLY A 712 -7.16 33.77 -32.14
N SER A 713 -7.55 34.74 -31.31
CA SER A 713 -6.63 35.53 -30.45
C SER A 713 -5.79 34.64 -29.52
N PHE A 714 -6.34 33.53 -29.03
CA PHE A 714 -5.61 32.52 -28.24
C PHE A 714 -4.45 31.90 -29.05
N GLY A 715 -4.71 31.55 -30.32
CA GLY A 715 -3.69 31.02 -31.22
C GLY A 715 -2.63 32.05 -31.60
N ARG A 716 -3.02 33.32 -31.77
CA ARG A 716 -2.07 34.43 -31.94
C ARG A 716 -1.18 34.55 -30.69
N ARG A 717 -1.77 34.56 -29.49
CA ARG A 717 -1.03 34.67 -28.24
C ARG A 717 -0.07 33.51 -28.00
N MET A 718 -0.40 32.28 -28.44
CA MET A 718 0.53 31.16 -28.47
C MET A 718 1.71 31.41 -29.41
N TYR A 719 1.45 31.91 -30.62
CA TYR A 719 2.49 32.23 -31.61
C TYR A 719 3.44 33.33 -31.12
N ASP A 720 2.89 34.41 -30.52
CA ASP A 720 3.66 35.52 -29.95
C ASP A 720 4.60 35.10 -28.79
N LEU A 721 4.44 33.87 -28.28
CA LEU A 721 5.19 33.28 -27.17
C LEU A 721 6.01 32.03 -27.58
N ASP A 722 6.09 31.69 -28.88
CA ASP A 722 6.71 30.45 -29.42
C ASP A 722 6.13 29.15 -28.80
N ILE A 723 4.82 29.16 -28.48
CA ILE A 723 4.16 28.02 -27.84
C ILE A 723 3.66 27.02 -28.88
N GLN A 724 4.20 25.80 -28.80
CA GLN A 724 3.81 24.66 -29.66
C GLN A 724 2.96 23.65 -28.88
N ILE A 725 2.06 22.97 -29.58
CA ILE A 725 1.15 21.97 -29.02
C ILE A 725 1.26 20.63 -29.76
N MET A 726 1.26 19.53 -29.01
CA MET A 726 1.07 18.17 -29.54
C MET A 726 -0.20 17.59 -28.93
N ILE A 727 -1.10 17.09 -29.78
CA ILE A 727 -2.50 16.85 -29.41
C ILE A 727 -3.11 15.76 -30.29
N GLY A 728 -3.97 14.90 -29.74
CA GLY A 728 -4.58 13.83 -30.53
C GLY A 728 -5.56 12.96 -29.78
N ASP A 729 -6.23 12.09 -30.54
CA ASP A 729 -7.30 11.21 -30.11
C ASP A 729 -7.10 9.76 -30.56
N LEU A 730 -7.82 8.84 -29.94
CA LEU A 730 -7.87 7.44 -30.34
C LEU A 730 -9.07 7.17 -31.25
N THR A 731 -9.01 6.13 -32.07
CA THR A 731 -10.11 5.78 -33.00
C THR A 731 -11.35 5.25 -32.30
N GLN A 732 -11.23 4.63 -31.11
CA GLN A 732 -12.36 4.00 -30.40
C GLN A 732 -12.51 4.46 -28.92
N GLU A 733 -12.19 5.72 -28.61
CA GLU A 733 -12.35 6.37 -27.27
C GLU A 733 -13.67 6.03 -26.54
N HIS A 734 -14.76 5.90 -27.30
CA HIS A 734 -16.12 5.70 -26.81
C HIS A 734 -16.34 4.44 -25.95
N TYR A 735 -15.59 3.34 -26.14
CA TYR A 735 -15.80 2.10 -25.39
C TYR A 735 -15.52 2.22 -23.90
N ILE A 736 -14.56 3.06 -23.48
CA ILE A 736 -14.29 3.31 -22.07
C ILE A 736 -15.34 4.24 -21.48
N TYR A 737 -15.71 5.30 -22.18
CA TYR A 737 -16.72 6.25 -21.69
C TYR A 737 -18.11 5.63 -21.51
N ALA A 738 -18.48 4.65 -22.34
CA ALA A 738 -19.72 3.88 -22.20
C ALA A 738 -19.89 3.19 -20.82
N LYS A 739 -18.81 3.03 -20.04
CA LYS A 739 -18.81 2.34 -18.74
C LYS A 739 -19.04 3.28 -17.55
N PHE A 740 -18.81 4.59 -17.69
CA PHE A 740 -18.74 5.54 -16.56
C PHE A 740 -20.07 6.28 -16.31
N TYR A 741 -20.93 5.62 -15.55
CA TYR A 741 -22.31 6.01 -15.25
C TYR A 741 -23.16 6.18 -16.52
N PRO A 742 -23.39 5.10 -17.29
CA PRO A 742 -24.23 5.15 -18.48
C PRO A 742 -25.70 5.47 -18.11
N PRO A 743 -26.39 6.28 -18.93
CA PRO A 743 -27.82 6.53 -18.80
C PRO A 743 -28.67 5.35 -19.30
N LYS A 744 -29.96 5.35 -18.99
CA LYS A 744 -30.97 4.39 -19.48
C LYS A 744 -32.15 5.05 -20.21
N SER A 745 -32.18 6.38 -20.30
CA SER A 745 -33.18 7.15 -21.04
C SER A 745 -32.60 8.42 -21.66
N TYR A 746 -33.41 9.12 -22.46
CA TYR A 746 -33.07 10.43 -23.01
C TYR A 746 -32.84 11.48 -21.92
N GLU A 747 -33.68 11.49 -20.89
CA GLU A 747 -33.60 12.37 -19.73
C GLU A 747 -32.34 12.09 -18.92
N GLU A 748 -31.99 10.82 -18.72
CA GLU A 748 -30.75 10.43 -18.06
C GLU A 748 -29.51 10.77 -18.89
N LEU A 749 -29.58 10.69 -20.23
CA LEU A 749 -28.49 11.11 -21.13
C LEU A 749 -28.23 12.61 -21.00
N VAL A 750 -29.28 13.44 -21.02
CA VAL A 750 -29.18 14.89 -20.78
C VAL A 750 -28.65 15.18 -19.37
N ASP A 751 -29.15 14.50 -18.34
CA ASP A 751 -28.67 14.64 -16.97
C ASP A 751 -27.18 14.30 -16.84
N ARG A 752 -26.75 13.14 -17.36
CA ARG A 752 -25.36 12.66 -17.25
C ARG A 752 -24.39 13.56 -18.01
N LEU A 753 -24.79 14.13 -19.15
CA LEU A 753 -24.02 15.13 -19.87
C LEU A 753 -23.97 16.47 -19.11
N ALA A 754 -25.05 16.85 -18.42
CA ALA A 754 -25.10 18.06 -17.58
C ALA A 754 -24.24 17.97 -16.30
N TRP A 755 -23.68 16.81 -15.95
CA TRP A 755 -22.63 16.71 -14.91
C TRP A 755 -21.35 17.42 -15.35
N ASP A 756 -21.02 17.35 -16.63
CA ASP A 756 -19.78 17.87 -17.22
C ASP A 756 -19.97 19.23 -17.91
N TYR A 757 -21.10 19.44 -18.59
CA TYR A 757 -21.37 20.62 -19.41
C TYR A 757 -22.54 21.47 -18.86
N PRO A 758 -22.68 22.74 -19.27
CA PRO A 758 -23.90 23.52 -19.04
C PRO A 758 -25.14 22.79 -19.57
N ARG A 759 -26.25 22.80 -18.82
CA ARG A 759 -27.41 21.95 -19.16
C ARG A 759 -28.01 22.28 -20.53
N TYR A 760 -27.95 23.55 -20.95
CA TYR A 760 -28.42 23.96 -22.29
C TYR A 760 -27.57 23.37 -23.43
N ILE A 761 -26.27 23.12 -23.21
CA ILE A 761 -25.43 22.36 -24.16
C ILE A 761 -25.84 20.89 -24.15
N ALA A 762 -25.95 20.29 -22.96
CA ALA A 762 -26.33 18.88 -22.80
C ALA A 762 -27.67 18.57 -23.50
N THR A 763 -28.69 19.42 -23.36
CA THR A 763 -29.95 19.29 -24.10
C THR A 763 -29.76 19.44 -25.61
N ALA A 764 -29.01 20.46 -26.07
CA ALA A 764 -28.85 20.72 -27.51
C ALA A 764 -28.12 19.58 -28.25
N ILE A 765 -27.12 18.95 -27.63
CA ILE A 765 -26.38 17.82 -28.23
C ILE A 765 -27.14 16.50 -28.14
N SER A 766 -28.00 16.32 -27.13
CA SER A 766 -28.84 15.12 -27.01
C SER A 766 -30.05 15.16 -27.95
N GLN A 767 -30.57 16.35 -28.28
CA GLN A 767 -31.82 16.55 -29.03
C GLN A 767 -32.00 15.67 -30.30
N PRO A 768 -30.98 15.37 -31.13
CA PRO A 768 -31.12 14.45 -32.28
C PRO A 768 -31.59 13.03 -31.89
N TYR A 769 -31.30 12.59 -30.66
CA TYR A 769 -31.63 11.26 -30.16
C TYR A 769 -32.97 11.21 -29.42
N ARG A 770 -33.70 12.32 -29.27
CA ARG A 770 -34.94 12.37 -28.47
C ARG A 770 -36.02 11.38 -28.92
N ASN A 771 -36.09 11.09 -30.22
CA ASN A 771 -37.08 10.19 -30.81
C ASN A 771 -36.47 8.83 -31.21
N SER A 772 -35.37 8.39 -30.57
CA SER A 772 -34.66 7.15 -30.93
C SER A 772 -35.38 5.88 -30.44
N GLN A 773 -36.55 5.59 -31.01
CA GLN A 773 -37.39 4.41 -30.75
C GLN A 773 -36.69 3.04 -30.97
N LYS A 774 -35.44 3.03 -31.44
CA LYS A 774 -34.60 1.83 -31.62
C LYS A 774 -33.70 1.50 -30.43
N LEU A 775 -33.59 2.37 -29.41
CA LEU A 775 -32.83 2.07 -28.19
C LEU A 775 -33.76 1.38 -27.19
N SER A 776 -33.58 0.07 -27.00
CA SER A 776 -34.46 -0.75 -26.15
C SER A 776 -33.74 -1.43 -24.98
N SER A 777 -32.41 -1.40 -24.94
CA SER A 777 -31.60 -1.97 -23.85
C SER A 777 -30.65 -0.94 -23.22
N ASP A 778 -30.26 -1.20 -21.97
CA ASP A 778 -29.19 -0.47 -21.26
C ASP A 778 -27.88 -0.42 -22.08
N SER A 779 -27.60 -1.46 -22.88
CA SER A 779 -26.40 -1.54 -23.73
C SER A 779 -26.44 -0.51 -24.87
N ASP A 780 -27.62 -0.29 -25.46
CA ASP A 780 -27.78 0.67 -26.57
C ASP A 780 -27.58 2.10 -26.07
N TRP A 781 -28.14 2.41 -24.88
CA TRP A 781 -27.95 3.70 -24.22
C TRP A 781 -26.50 3.92 -23.76
N ALA A 782 -25.84 2.91 -23.20
CA ALA A 782 -24.43 2.97 -22.84
C ALA A 782 -23.53 3.23 -24.07
N GLN A 783 -23.79 2.55 -25.20
CA GLN A 783 -23.06 2.75 -26.45
C GLN A 783 -23.32 4.12 -27.08
N LEU A 784 -24.56 4.62 -27.07
CA LEU A 784 -24.87 5.98 -27.51
C LEU A 784 -24.15 7.02 -26.63
N PHE A 785 -24.25 6.87 -25.31
CA PHE A 785 -23.59 7.74 -24.35
C PHE A 785 -22.07 7.77 -24.58
N GLY A 786 -21.42 6.62 -24.70
CA GLY A 786 -19.99 6.54 -24.98
C GLY A 786 -19.58 7.33 -26.22
N LYS A 787 -20.38 7.26 -27.30
CA LYS A 787 -20.13 8.00 -28.56
C LYS A 787 -20.29 9.52 -28.38
N VAL A 788 -21.45 9.96 -27.89
CA VAL A 788 -21.74 11.40 -27.65
C VAL A 788 -20.76 12.01 -26.65
N TYR A 789 -20.37 11.25 -25.62
CA TYR A 789 -19.43 11.71 -24.60
C TYR A 789 -17.98 11.77 -25.11
N ALA A 790 -17.53 10.80 -25.93
CA ALA A 790 -16.23 10.85 -26.59
C ALA A 790 -16.14 12.00 -27.61
N ASP A 791 -17.22 12.25 -28.36
CA ASP A 791 -17.30 13.39 -29.27
C ASP A 791 -17.14 14.73 -28.53
N MET A 792 -17.79 14.87 -27.38
CA MET A 792 -17.76 16.11 -26.59
C MET A 792 -16.49 16.30 -25.76
N GLN A 793 -15.96 15.24 -25.13
CA GLN A 793 -14.71 15.31 -24.35
C GLN A 793 -13.46 15.37 -25.24
N ILE A 794 -13.54 14.86 -26.47
CA ILE A 794 -12.37 14.66 -27.33
C ILE A 794 -12.67 15.05 -28.78
N HIS A 795 -13.45 14.27 -29.53
CA HIS A 795 -13.33 14.31 -30.99
C HIS A 795 -13.72 15.67 -31.60
N SER A 796 -14.86 16.23 -31.20
CA SER A 796 -15.34 17.54 -31.67
C SER A 796 -14.60 18.70 -31.03
N THR A 797 -14.42 18.68 -29.71
CA THR A 797 -13.78 19.80 -28.99
C THR A 797 -12.30 19.94 -29.32
N MET A 798 -11.58 18.86 -29.58
CA MET A 798 -10.20 18.90 -30.07
C MET A 798 -10.12 19.50 -31.47
N ARG A 799 -10.93 19.00 -32.43
CA ARG A 799 -10.90 19.45 -33.83
C ARG A 799 -11.28 20.92 -33.95
N GLY A 800 -12.35 21.33 -33.27
CA GLY A 800 -12.82 22.71 -33.25
C GLY A 800 -11.87 23.67 -32.55
N PHE A 801 -11.20 23.25 -31.46
CA PHE A 801 -10.13 24.02 -30.84
C PHE A 801 -8.98 24.26 -31.83
N ILE A 802 -8.51 23.20 -32.49
CA ILE A 802 -7.42 23.25 -33.48
C ILE A 802 -7.78 24.10 -34.70
N GLN A 803 -9.01 23.99 -35.23
CA GLN A 803 -9.52 24.85 -36.29
C GLN A 803 -9.62 26.33 -35.85
N SER A 804 -9.85 26.59 -34.55
CA SER A 804 -9.99 27.95 -34.04
C SER A 804 -8.65 28.61 -33.75
N ILE A 805 -7.68 27.91 -33.15
CA ILE A 805 -6.33 28.47 -32.89
C ILE A 805 -5.47 28.58 -34.15
N SER A 806 -5.65 27.71 -35.15
CA SER A 806 -4.87 27.74 -36.41
C SER A 806 -5.07 29.02 -37.25
N LYS A 807 -6.04 29.85 -36.92
CA LYS A 807 -6.20 31.22 -37.46
C LYS A 807 -5.07 32.16 -37.05
N GLY A 808 -4.50 31.96 -35.85
CA GLY A 808 -3.42 32.77 -35.29
C GLY A 808 -2.10 32.01 -35.08
N LEU A 809 -2.14 30.68 -35.06
CA LEU A 809 -1.01 29.77 -34.82
C LEU A 809 -0.70 28.96 -36.10
N PRO A 810 0.51 29.07 -36.69
CA PRO A 810 0.84 28.33 -37.92
C PRO A 810 0.94 26.82 -37.67
N LEU A 811 0.67 26.01 -38.71
CA LEU A 811 0.66 24.54 -38.64
C LEU A 811 1.98 23.93 -38.12
N SER A 812 3.11 24.62 -38.29
CA SER A 812 4.42 24.21 -37.73
C SER A 812 4.47 24.12 -36.20
N HIS A 813 3.50 24.73 -35.51
CA HIS A 813 3.34 24.69 -34.05
C HIS A 813 2.26 23.68 -33.60
N ILE A 814 1.56 23.01 -34.52
CA ILE A 814 0.40 22.16 -34.26
C ILE A 814 0.69 20.72 -34.69
N HIS A 815 1.10 19.90 -33.73
CA HIS A 815 1.53 18.52 -33.95
C HIS A 815 0.39 17.54 -33.65
N ARG A 816 -0.54 17.42 -34.60
CA ARG A 816 -1.77 16.63 -34.44
C ARG A 816 -1.61 15.14 -34.74
N TYR A 817 -1.98 14.24 -33.82
CA TYR A 817 -1.99 12.79 -34.01
C TYR A 817 -3.39 12.15 -33.92
N LYS A 818 -3.48 10.89 -34.37
CA LYS A 818 -4.56 9.94 -34.10
C LYS A 818 -3.99 8.53 -34.03
N ILE A 819 -4.40 7.72 -33.05
CA ILE A 819 -3.85 6.36 -32.86
C ILE A 819 -4.97 5.31 -32.91
N ASP A 820 -4.68 4.22 -33.62
CA ASP A 820 -5.54 3.05 -33.87
C ASP A 820 -4.80 1.75 -33.50
N TRP A 821 -3.76 1.87 -32.66
CA TRP A 821 -2.85 0.80 -32.25
C TRP A 821 -2.60 0.83 -30.74
N ARG A 822 -2.30 -0.34 -30.17
CA ARG A 822 -2.00 -0.52 -28.73
C ARG A 822 -1.08 -1.73 -28.54
N THR A 823 -0.48 -1.85 -27.35
CA THR A 823 0.42 -2.96 -26.99
C THR A 823 -0.32 -4.24 -26.61
N GLU A 824 0.36 -5.39 -26.72
CA GLU A 824 -0.13 -6.68 -26.24
C GLU A 824 -0.29 -6.69 -24.71
N SER A 825 0.43 -5.82 -23.99
CA SER A 825 0.23 -5.60 -22.54
C SER A 825 -1.12 -4.96 -22.20
N VAL A 826 -1.70 -4.18 -23.11
CA VAL A 826 -3.06 -3.62 -22.97
C VAL A 826 -4.12 -4.67 -23.21
N ASP A 827 -3.88 -5.67 -24.07
CA ASP A 827 -4.84 -6.76 -24.34
C ASP A 827 -5.17 -7.60 -23.09
N GLN A 828 -4.28 -7.61 -22.09
CA GLN A 828 -4.48 -8.26 -20.79
C GLN A 828 -5.43 -7.48 -19.87
N LYS A 829 -5.70 -6.21 -20.18
CA LYS A 829 -6.41 -5.23 -19.34
C LYS A 829 -7.67 -4.67 -19.99
N VAL A 830 -7.71 -4.65 -21.32
CA VAL A 830 -8.81 -4.13 -22.16
C VAL A 830 -9.07 -5.15 -23.27
N PRO A 831 -10.32 -5.59 -23.52
CA PRO A 831 -10.62 -6.54 -24.59
C PRO A 831 -10.23 -6.04 -26.00
N ARG A 832 -9.90 -6.97 -26.91
CA ARG A 832 -9.34 -6.67 -28.25
C ARG A 832 -10.33 -5.99 -29.18
N GLU A 833 -11.60 -6.37 -29.10
CA GLU A 833 -12.71 -5.79 -29.86
C GLU A 833 -13.00 -4.32 -29.52
N GLN A 834 -12.41 -3.79 -28.44
CA GLN A 834 -12.52 -2.39 -28.05
C GLN A 834 -11.42 -1.50 -28.66
N GLY A 835 -10.47 -2.08 -29.41
CA GLY A 835 -9.48 -1.34 -30.21
C GLY A 835 -8.59 -0.39 -29.41
N ALA A 836 -8.11 0.67 -30.06
CA ALA A 836 -7.48 1.82 -29.41
C ALA A 836 -8.57 2.69 -28.77
N THR A 837 -8.85 2.41 -27.49
CA THR A 837 -9.82 3.15 -26.67
C THR A 837 -9.13 3.89 -25.52
N HIS A 838 -9.87 4.72 -24.79
CA HIS A 838 -9.32 5.73 -23.90
C HIS A 838 -8.19 5.22 -22.99
N ALA A 839 -7.09 5.99 -22.94
CA ALA A 839 -5.86 5.70 -22.20
C ALA A 839 -5.02 4.47 -22.65
N THR A 840 -5.42 3.73 -23.70
CA THR A 840 -4.61 2.60 -24.18
C THR A 840 -3.28 3.02 -24.84
N ASP A 841 -3.18 4.26 -25.33
CA ASP A 841 -1.96 4.86 -25.88
C ASP A 841 -0.95 5.31 -24.81
N LEU A 842 -1.28 5.27 -23.52
CA LEU A 842 -0.34 5.54 -22.43
C LEU A 842 0.86 4.56 -22.46
N SER A 843 0.63 3.33 -22.92
CA SER A 843 1.66 2.32 -23.19
C SER A 843 2.66 2.74 -24.29
N ILE A 844 2.26 3.66 -25.17
CA ILE A 844 3.10 4.26 -26.21
C ILE A 844 3.82 5.47 -25.62
N TRP A 845 3.08 6.44 -25.09
CA TRP A 845 3.61 7.73 -24.65
C TRP A 845 4.57 7.65 -23.45
N ILE A 846 4.33 6.72 -22.52
CA ILE A 846 5.14 6.48 -21.32
C ILE A 846 6.03 5.22 -21.48
N TYR A 847 6.10 4.65 -22.68
CA TYR A 847 6.95 3.52 -23.06
C TYR A 847 6.77 2.29 -22.16
N GLY A 848 5.70 1.53 -22.42
CA GLY A 848 5.24 0.39 -21.61
C GLY A 848 4.57 0.78 -20.29
N ASN A 849 4.85 1.97 -19.74
CA ASN A 849 4.35 2.42 -18.42
C ASN A 849 4.67 1.42 -17.28
N GLY A 850 5.77 0.66 -17.41
CA GLY A 850 6.17 -0.42 -16.50
C GLY A 850 5.75 -1.84 -16.94
N ASP A 851 4.88 -1.98 -17.94
CA ASP A 851 4.65 -3.27 -18.61
C ASP A 851 5.86 -3.67 -19.46
N SER A 852 6.03 -4.98 -19.71
CA SER A 852 7.01 -5.48 -20.67
C SER A 852 6.52 -5.34 -22.11
N LEU A 853 7.39 -4.86 -22.99
CA LEU A 853 7.19 -4.77 -24.44
C LEU A 853 7.95 -5.88 -25.18
N THR A 854 7.39 -6.34 -26.31
CA THR A 854 8.10 -7.15 -27.30
C THR A 854 9.04 -6.30 -28.15
N VAL A 855 10.05 -6.91 -28.78
CA VAL A 855 11.02 -6.21 -29.65
C VAL A 855 10.34 -5.48 -30.82
N LYS A 856 9.20 -6.01 -31.32
CA LYS A 856 8.41 -5.39 -32.38
C LYS A 856 7.72 -4.10 -31.89
N GLU A 857 7.07 -4.15 -30.73
CA GLU A 857 6.45 -2.98 -30.10
C GLU A 857 7.47 -1.93 -29.71
N GLU A 858 8.62 -2.33 -29.17
CA GLU A 858 9.72 -1.41 -28.88
C GLU A 858 10.13 -0.62 -30.12
N GLY A 859 10.20 -1.25 -31.29
CA GLY A 859 10.54 -0.60 -32.57
C GLY A 859 9.49 0.42 -33.00
N ILE A 860 8.21 0.02 -33.03
CA ILE A 860 7.06 0.88 -33.39
C ILE A 860 7.02 2.11 -32.46
N ILE A 861 7.13 1.90 -31.15
CA ILE A 861 7.03 2.97 -30.16
C ILE A 861 8.28 3.88 -30.21
N LYS A 862 9.50 3.33 -30.40
CA LYS A 862 10.73 4.16 -30.56
C LYS A 862 10.69 5.03 -31.82
N GLU A 863 10.02 4.58 -32.89
CA GLU A 863 9.76 5.43 -34.06
C GLU A 863 8.71 6.51 -33.75
N TRP A 864 7.57 6.14 -33.17
CA TRP A 864 6.48 7.08 -32.85
C TRP A 864 6.91 8.18 -31.88
N LEU A 865 7.74 7.87 -30.88
CA LEU A 865 8.28 8.83 -29.91
C LEU A 865 9.40 9.73 -30.47
N ARG A 866 9.92 9.46 -31.69
CA ARG A 866 11.04 10.22 -32.28
C ARG A 866 10.76 11.74 -32.38
N PRO A 867 9.57 12.21 -32.80
CA PRO A 867 9.25 13.64 -32.84
C PRO A 867 9.02 14.24 -31.44
N LEU A 868 8.51 13.47 -30.47
CA LEU A 868 8.32 13.92 -29.08
C LEU A 868 9.65 14.31 -28.44
N ALA A 869 10.72 13.54 -28.70
CA ALA A 869 12.06 13.85 -28.19
C ALA A 869 12.54 15.24 -28.66
N SER A 870 12.31 15.60 -29.92
CA SER A 870 12.63 16.94 -30.46
C SER A 870 11.69 18.02 -29.94
N PHE A 871 10.38 17.73 -29.84
CA PHE A 871 9.38 18.66 -29.30
C PHE A 871 9.73 19.08 -27.85
N LEU A 872 10.02 18.14 -26.95
CA LEU A 872 10.37 18.48 -25.56
C LEU A 872 11.64 19.35 -25.48
N LYS A 873 12.64 19.12 -26.32
CA LYS A 873 13.87 19.93 -26.36
C LYS A 873 13.69 21.33 -26.95
N GLY A 874 12.65 21.57 -27.77
CA GLY A 874 12.54 22.77 -28.60
C GLY A 874 13.34 22.71 -29.90
N GLU A 875 13.58 21.51 -30.42
CA GLU A 875 14.12 21.29 -31.77
C GLU A 875 12.98 21.36 -32.82
N SER A 876 13.31 21.60 -34.09
CA SER A 876 12.32 21.57 -35.18
C SER A 876 11.69 20.18 -35.35
N VAL A 877 10.36 20.09 -35.21
CA VAL A 877 9.62 18.83 -35.22
C VAL A 877 9.20 18.46 -36.64
N LYS A 878 9.75 17.38 -37.20
CA LYS A 878 9.33 16.82 -38.49
C LYS A 878 8.04 16.00 -38.34
N TRP A 879 6.90 16.69 -38.27
CA TRP A 879 5.60 16.05 -38.02
C TRP A 879 4.99 15.38 -39.25
N GLY A 880 4.85 16.13 -40.36
CA GLY A 880 4.48 15.64 -41.69
C GLY A 880 3.12 16.08 -42.24
N THR A 881 2.27 16.74 -41.46
CA THR A 881 0.96 17.28 -41.88
C THR A 881 1.12 18.53 -42.76
N GLY A 882 0.38 18.61 -43.86
CA GLY A 882 0.33 19.75 -44.78
C GLY A 882 -0.89 20.66 -44.58
N SER A 883 -2.00 20.14 -44.05
CA SER A 883 -3.20 20.90 -43.70
C SER A 883 -3.61 20.76 -42.23
N VAL A 884 -4.53 21.61 -41.77
CA VAL A 884 -5.14 21.56 -40.42
C VAL A 884 -6.07 20.35 -40.26
N GLY A 885 -6.65 19.84 -41.36
CA GLY A 885 -7.48 18.64 -41.38
C GLY A 885 -6.67 17.33 -41.48
N ASP A 886 -5.36 17.43 -41.71
CA ASP A 886 -4.48 16.26 -41.73
C ASP A 886 -4.23 15.74 -40.30
N VAL A 887 -3.81 14.49 -40.22
CA VAL A 887 -3.41 13.88 -38.97
C VAL A 887 -2.27 12.89 -39.17
N LYS A 888 -1.33 12.86 -38.22
CA LYS A 888 -0.31 11.81 -38.13
C LYS A 888 -0.97 10.57 -37.51
N TYR A 889 -1.08 9.49 -38.27
CA TYR A 889 -1.86 8.32 -37.90
C TYR A 889 -0.95 7.12 -37.56
N LEU A 890 -1.20 6.47 -36.42
CA LEU A 890 -0.64 5.15 -36.13
C LEU A 890 -1.71 4.09 -36.37
N SER A 891 -1.60 3.38 -37.49
CA SER A 891 -2.57 2.35 -37.88
C SER A 891 -2.52 1.11 -36.99
N ALA A 892 -3.63 0.35 -36.91
CA ALA A 892 -3.67 -0.97 -36.26
C ALA A 892 -2.60 -1.97 -36.76
N SER A 893 -1.99 -1.73 -37.93
CA SER A 893 -0.85 -2.52 -38.44
C SER A 893 0.52 -2.16 -37.81
N GLY A 894 0.58 -1.14 -36.95
CA GLY A 894 1.82 -0.58 -36.39
C GLY A 894 2.56 0.39 -37.31
N ARG A 895 1.99 0.71 -38.49
CA ARG A 895 2.59 1.64 -39.46
C ARG A 895 2.16 3.09 -39.19
N THR A 896 3.11 4.00 -39.24
CA THR A 896 2.91 5.45 -39.17
C THR A 896 2.67 6.03 -40.56
N GLU A 897 1.61 6.82 -40.73
CA GLU A 897 1.27 7.53 -41.97
C GLU A 897 0.80 8.97 -41.69
N VAL A 898 0.57 9.76 -42.73
CA VAL A 898 -0.13 11.05 -42.65
C VAL A 898 -1.28 11.01 -43.64
N ARG A 899 -2.48 11.39 -43.20
CA ARG A 899 -3.69 11.38 -44.03
C ARG A 899 -4.70 12.42 -43.56
N THR A 900 -5.68 12.74 -44.41
CA THR A 900 -6.85 13.53 -44.03
C THR A 900 -7.66 12.79 -42.96
N ASP A 901 -8.08 13.48 -41.91
CA ASP A 901 -8.90 12.88 -40.85
C ASP A 901 -10.37 12.77 -41.29
N GLU A 902 -10.80 11.55 -41.65
CA GLU A 902 -12.10 11.26 -42.28
C GLU A 902 -13.34 11.81 -41.56
N VAL A 903 -13.27 12.05 -40.24
CA VAL A 903 -14.39 12.56 -39.42
C VAL A 903 -14.33 14.07 -39.18
N TRP A 904 -13.40 14.80 -39.81
CA TRP A 904 -13.15 16.21 -39.54
C TRP A 904 -14.43 17.07 -39.62
N ASP A 905 -15.10 17.08 -40.78
CA ASP A 905 -16.24 17.96 -41.02
C ASP A 905 -17.45 17.64 -40.12
N GLU A 906 -17.74 16.37 -39.88
CA GLU A 906 -18.81 15.91 -38.99
C GLU A 906 -18.60 16.48 -37.57
N LYS A 907 -17.37 16.35 -37.05
CA LYS A 907 -17.04 16.78 -35.69
C LYS A 907 -16.87 18.31 -35.58
N ILE A 908 -16.56 19.01 -36.68
CA ILE A 908 -16.62 20.48 -36.76
C ILE A 908 -18.08 20.99 -36.75
N GLN A 909 -19.03 20.29 -37.39
CA GLN A 909 -20.45 20.68 -37.34
C GLN A 909 -21.02 20.65 -35.92
N LEU A 910 -20.64 19.65 -35.11
CA LEU A 910 -20.99 19.56 -33.69
C LEU A 910 -20.32 20.68 -32.87
N TRP A 911 -19.07 21.04 -33.17
CA TRP A 911 -18.39 22.17 -32.52
C TRP A 911 -19.15 23.48 -32.75
N ASP A 912 -19.45 23.81 -34.01
CA ASP A 912 -20.18 25.03 -34.33
C ASP A 912 -21.61 25.02 -33.79
N LEU A 913 -22.23 23.85 -33.54
CA LEU A 913 -23.48 23.77 -32.78
C LEU A 913 -23.31 24.28 -31.35
N THR A 914 -22.34 23.77 -30.58
CA THR A 914 -22.11 24.21 -29.19
C THR A 914 -21.80 25.70 -29.10
N LYS A 915 -21.00 26.20 -30.04
CA LYS A 915 -20.61 27.62 -30.18
C LYS A 915 -21.78 28.53 -30.59
N ARG A 916 -22.66 28.09 -31.50
CA ARG A 916 -23.90 28.82 -31.82
C ARG A 916 -24.81 28.92 -30.59
N ILE A 917 -25.09 27.80 -29.92
CA ILE A 917 -25.97 27.74 -28.75
C ILE A 917 -25.43 28.61 -27.59
N THR A 918 -24.13 28.56 -27.32
CA THR A 918 -23.48 29.40 -26.28
C THR A 918 -23.63 30.89 -26.58
N ARG A 919 -23.47 31.31 -27.84
CA ARG A 919 -23.72 32.70 -28.28
C ARG A 919 -25.18 33.09 -28.13
N SER A 920 -26.13 32.23 -28.51
CA SER A 920 -27.57 32.49 -28.35
C SER A 920 -27.94 32.71 -26.88
N GLN A 921 -27.46 31.87 -25.96
CA GLN A 921 -27.70 32.04 -24.51
C GLN A 921 -27.16 33.38 -24.00
N LYS A 922 -25.93 33.76 -24.37
CA LYS A 922 -25.35 35.06 -24.00
C LYS A 922 -26.00 36.28 -24.68
N SER A 923 -26.83 36.07 -25.70
CA SER A 923 -27.59 37.14 -26.37
C SER A 923 -29.00 37.35 -25.81
N VAL A 924 -29.52 36.42 -24.99
CA VAL A 924 -30.74 36.67 -24.21
C VAL A 924 -30.38 37.65 -23.09
N PRO A 925 -31.04 38.81 -22.97
CA PRO A 925 -30.82 39.69 -21.83
C PRO A 925 -31.16 38.94 -20.54
N GLN A 926 -30.21 38.89 -19.59
CA GLN A 926 -30.54 38.44 -18.25
C GLN A 926 -31.59 39.39 -17.66
N MET A 927 -32.83 38.95 -17.59
CA MET A 927 -33.87 39.68 -16.87
C MET A 927 -33.43 39.81 -15.41
N ALA A 928 -33.15 41.04 -14.99
CA ALA A 928 -32.78 41.36 -13.62
C ALA A 928 -34.01 41.22 -12.70
N LYS A 929 -34.36 39.97 -12.35
CA LYS A 929 -35.32 39.59 -11.29
C LYS A 929 -35.31 38.07 -11.06
N LEU A 930 -34.50 37.64 -10.08
CA LEU A 930 -34.82 36.65 -9.04
C LEU A 930 -33.70 36.67 -7.99
#